data_AF-A0A9Q0M4S9-F1
#
_entry.id   AF-A0A9Q0M4S9-F1
#
_cell.length_a   1.000
_cell.length_b   1.000
_cell.length_c   1.000
_cell.angle_alpha   90.00
_cell.angle_beta   90.00
_cell.angle_gamma   90.00
#
_symmetry.space_group_name_H-M   'P 1'
#
loop_
_entity.id
_entity.type
_entity.pdbx_description
1 polymer ?
#
loop_
_entity_poly.entity_id
_entity_poly.type
_entity_poly.pdbx_seq_one_letter_code
_entity_poly.pdbx_strand_id
1 'polypeptide(L)'
;MDRIKHLIFFAIALYIVWAIEQKASNVPEQIHVSLGRIENEYVITWTTFSPNEVSHVWYGTDRDNLVHVVNGKETLFVDGGAAGRKSYVYRAFLSNLKPKTRYYYKCGSKHSISPVMEMITLPSGNRWETRMLVMGDMGVDNARSFPFIQDEVDKHNVDLIFHNGDFAYDMYLYDGKLGDQYMNMMQPVISKLPYQTSPGNHELAYNFSHYVNRFSMYDQIQNGNPKGDHFYAFHVGPALIISFSTEFYYWPSLFNETNKQIQEKWMKSILIEANRGTNRAKHPWILVFGHRPMYCTNDRKDPDCYENALIMRSRLEDMFFEYGVDLAIWAHEHTYERTYPVYRDQIRVNYTSLEPYTNPGAPVHIVTGSAGCNEGLDAFDVSKPWSKFHQSQYGYAKITFHNETTLKFEQIDTGGDWVIDSFTLVQNRHVLSFYYVRRRYNYWNERGIDGPKPTFPFGYTLDKARYDPFDLEIKWLKSYGKLYGVYTGLLPTLIVSDPDLIKQIFVKDFQSFNNRRILNSYHEVWNLNLFSSEYTPWKHYRSLTTPAFSTGKLRSMNPLIERCIQKLFNSLDIVDQFEPKSEFTQFSIDITSASFFATDTGSNPIISQRCLELVDIPAWRSGMVGALPRTILNLFGIESVFRPKALNFIVQFLRTIVGQQRQLAPYQQNDFIRLLIEQNGLKTPPLTDNEVVAQSLIFFLASYEQIASVMTYCSYELAMNQDIQQRLVEELNKIDLSDLEQIVNNVAYLEAIIDESLRKYPPELRMERRVSSQQLVSLDQYNVQLEPDTLIEVPTIALHHNEEYFPQPDKFDPERFSLENRNQIVPYTFIPFGIGPRNCIGTRFAYRVIKICLAQLILRYRLEITPKTPSKLTFKSGNLSLLIPEFNLSICKRNLNKF
;
A
#
# COMPACT_ATOMS: atom_id res chain seq x y z
N MET A 1 -28.70 18.80 83.58
CA MET A 1 -27.73 17.70 83.35
C MET A 1 -28.19 16.70 82.29
N ASP A 2 -29.48 16.36 82.20
CA ASP A 2 -29.95 15.31 81.27
C ASP A 2 -29.97 15.69 79.78
N ARG A 3 -30.13 16.97 79.42
CA ARG A 3 -30.01 17.41 78.01
C ARG A 3 -28.60 17.26 77.44
N ILE A 4 -27.57 17.43 78.28
CA ILE A 4 -26.16 17.24 77.88
C ILE A 4 -25.86 15.75 77.69
N LYS A 5 -26.43 14.88 78.54
CA LYS A 5 -26.31 13.43 78.38
C LYS A 5 -26.97 12.94 77.09
N HIS A 6 -28.13 13.46 76.71
CA HIS A 6 -28.78 13.12 75.44
C HIS A 6 -28.01 13.63 74.22
N LEU A 7 -27.43 14.84 74.26
CA LEU A 7 -26.59 15.34 73.16
C LEU A 7 -25.31 14.52 72.99
N ILE A 8 -24.66 14.14 74.10
CA ILE A 8 -23.48 13.27 74.09
C ILE A 8 -23.85 11.87 73.59
N PHE A 9 -25.00 11.32 73.99
CA PHE A 9 -25.45 10.01 73.51
C PHE A 9 -25.79 10.04 72.01
N PHE A 10 -26.37 11.13 71.51
CA PHE A 10 -26.68 11.31 70.10
C PHE A 10 -25.39 11.53 69.27
N ALA A 11 -24.43 12.28 69.80
CA ALA A 11 -23.11 12.46 69.18
C ALA A 11 -22.30 11.17 69.20
N ILE A 12 -22.37 10.36 70.26
CA ILE A 12 -21.74 9.04 70.33
C ILE A 12 -22.46 8.06 69.40
N ALA A 13 -23.79 8.10 69.28
CA ALA A 13 -24.53 7.27 68.33
C ALA A 13 -24.21 7.65 66.88
N LEU A 14 -24.12 8.95 66.56
CA LEU A 14 -23.64 9.43 65.26
C LEU A 14 -22.18 9.08 65.02
N TYR A 15 -21.32 9.14 66.04
CA TYR A 15 -19.93 8.72 65.96
C TYR A 15 -19.79 7.20 65.80
N ILE A 16 -20.67 6.40 66.43
CA ILE A 16 -20.70 4.95 66.28
C ILE A 16 -21.25 4.57 64.90
N VAL A 17 -22.30 5.24 64.39
CA VAL A 17 -22.79 5.06 63.02
C VAL A 17 -21.73 5.47 62.01
N TRP A 18 -21.08 6.62 62.21
CA TRP A 18 -19.92 7.08 61.42
C TRP A 18 -18.72 6.13 61.53
N ALA A 19 -18.44 5.55 62.70
CA ALA A 19 -17.36 4.58 62.92
C ALA A 19 -17.70 3.17 62.38
N ILE A 20 -18.98 2.82 62.30
CA ILE A 20 -19.48 1.60 61.65
C ILE A 20 -19.45 1.79 60.11
N GLU A 21 -19.76 2.97 59.60
CA GLU A 21 -19.59 3.34 58.18
C GLU A 21 -18.10 3.48 57.78
N GLN A 22 -17.22 3.84 58.71
CA GLN A 22 -15.75 3.89 58.51
C GLN A 22 -15.07 2.53 58.57
N LYS A 23 -15.79 1.44 58.91
CA LYS A 23 -15.24 0.09 58.74
C LYS A 23 -15.23 -0.18 57.24
N ALA A 24 -14.13 0.19 56.58
CA ALA A 24 -13.91 -0.07 55.16
C ALA A 24 -14.34 -1.50 54.84
N SER A 25 -15.41 -1.63 54.06
CA SER A 25 -15.84 -2.91 53.53
C SER A 25 -14.67 -3.46 52.72
N ASN A 26 -14.07 -4.56 53.18
CA ASN A 26 -13.09 -5.29 52.38
C ASN A 26 -13.77 -6.14 51.29
N VAL A 27 -15.11 -6.09 51.23
CA VAL A 27 -15.91 -6.88 50.29
C VAL A 27 -15.63 -6.35 48.89
N PRO A 28 -15.33 -7.23 47.93
CA PRO A 28 -15.25 -6.85 46.53
C PRO A 28 -16.50 -6.14 46.04
N GLU A 29 -16.31 -4.97 45.45
CA GLU A 29 -17.34 -4.13 44.86
C GLU A 29 -16.90 -3.70 43.45
N GLN A 30 -17.79 -3.00 42.72
CA GLN A 30 -17.55 -2.50 41.36
C GLN A 30 -17.19 -3.59 40.36
N ILE A 31 -17.77 -4.78 40.55
CA ILE A 31 -17.41 -5.99 39.82
C ILE A 31 -17.94 -5.90 38.40
N HIS A 32 -17.06 -6.10 37.42
CA HIS A 32 -17.45 -6.08 36.02
C HIS A 32 -16.58 -7.00 35.16
N VAL A 33 -17.14 -7.35 34.01
CA VAL A 33 -16.55 -8.31 33.07
C VAL A 33 -16.25 -7.58 31.76
N SER A 34 -15.07 -7.81 31.18
CA SER A 34 -14.71 -7.32 29.85
C SER A 34 -14.16 -8.45 28.97
N LEU A 35 -14.19 -8.27 27.65
CA LEU A 35 -13.60 -9.23 26.70
C LEU A 35 -12.07 -9.13 26.71
N GLY A 36 -11.43 -10.29 26.57
CA GLY A 36 -10.03 -10.43 26.23
C GLY A 36 -9.78 -10.29 24.72
N ARG A 37 -8.65 -10.82 24.23
CA ARG A 37 -8.24 -10.66 22.83
C ARG A 37 -9.15 -11.40 21.85
N ILE A 38 -9.68 -12.52 22.32
CA ILE A 38 -10.49 -13.46 21.55
C ILE A 38 -11.74 -13.82 22.36
N GLU A 39 -12.78 -14.29 21.68
CA GLU A 39 -14.13 -14.54 22.20
C GLU A 39 -14.25 -15.48 23.41
N ASN A 40 -13.19 -16.21 23.76
CA ASN A 40 -13.12 -17.12 24.92
C ASN A 40 -12.18 -16.64 26.04
N GLU A 41 -11.71 -15.39 25.98
CA GLU A 41 -10.94 -14.72 27.02
C GLU A 41 -11.78 -13.61 27.67
N TYR A 42 -11.78 -13.56 29.01
CA TYR A 42 -12.56 -12.61 29.80
C TYR A 42 -11.69 -12.06 30.92
N VAL A 43 -11.90 -10.79 31.27
CA VAL A 43 -11.24 -10.16 32.41
C VAL A 43 -12.31 -9.79 33.44
N ILE A 44 -12.16 -10.30 34.65
CA ILE A 44 -12.99 -9.90 35.79
C ILE A 44 -12.19 -8.86 36.57
N THR A 45 -12.81 -7.69 36.77
CA THR A 45 -12.23 -6.56 37.52
C THR A 45 -13.09 -6.26 38.74
N TRP A 46 -12.47 -6.03 39.90
CA TRP A 46 -13.14 -5.62 41.13
C TRP A 46 -12.27 -4.70 41.97
N THR A 47 -12.90 -3.94 42.86
CA THR A 47 -12.24 -2.94 43.71
C THR A 47 -12.46 -3.25 45.19
N THR A 48 -11.46 -2.97 46.03
CA THR A 48 -11.60 -2.87 47.48
C THR A 48 -10.95 -1.60 48.03
N PHE A 49 -11.37 -1.15 49.22
CA PHE A 49 -10.88 0.09 49.84
C PHE A 49 -9.85 -0.11 50.97
N SER A 50 -9.51 -1.37 51.24
CA SER A 50 -8.34 -1.76 52.03
C SER A 50 -7.57 -2.82 51.26
N PRO A 51 -6.25 -2.96 51.50
CA PRO A 51 -5.46 -4.03 50.90
C PRO A 51 -6.00 -5.37 51.37
N ASN A 52 -6.26 -6.28 50.43
CA ASN A 52 -6.58 -7.66 50.75
C ASN A 52 -5.33 -8.54 50.75
N GLU A 53 -5.42 -9.71 51.39
CA GLU A 53 -4.53 -10.83 51.10
C GLU A 53 -4.65 -11.25 49.62
N VAL A 54 -3.87 -12.25 49.18
CA VAL A 54 -3.98 -12.80 47.83
C VAL A 54 -5.45 -13.03 47.45
N SER A 55 -5.90 -12.32 46.42
CA SER A 55 -7.29 -12.33 45.97
C SER A 55 -7.43 -13.18 44.72
N HIS A 56 -8.54 -13.91 44.61
CA HIS A 56 -8.78 -14.86 43.54
C HIS A 56 -10.16 -14.66 42.92
N VAL A 57 -10.32 -15.20 41.71
CA VAL A 57 -11.62 -15.54 41.14
C VAL A 57 -11.78 -17.04 41.21
N TRP A 58 -12.89 -17.50 41.80
CA TRP A 58 -13.36 -18.87 41.70
C TRP A 58 -14.48 -18.93 40.67
N TYR A 59 -14.41 -19.87 39.72
CA TYR A 59 -15.42 -20.00 38.68
C TYR A 59 -15.69 -21.46 38.27
N GLY A 60 -16.86 -21.71 37.70
CA GLY A 60 -17.28 -23.04 37.26
C GLY A 60 -18.65 -23.03 36.56
N THR A 61 -19.06 -24.15 35.99
CA THR A 61 -20.39 -24.32 35.38
C THR A 61 -21.45 -24.78 36.38
N ASP A 62 -21.03 -25.17 37.59
CA ASP A 62 -21.89 -25.52 38.72
C ASP A 62 -21.81 -24.38 39.75
N ARG A 63 -22.97 -23.84 40.14
CA ARG A 63 -23.07 -22.69 41.05
C ARG A 63 -22.54 -23.01 42.44
N ASP A 64 -22.75 -24.24 42.89
CA ASP A 64 -22.42 -24.67 44.25
C ASP A 64 -20.99 -25.24 44.33
N ASN A 65 -20.35 -25.49 43.18
CA ASN A 65 -19.01 -26.07 43.08
C ASN A 65 -18.12 -25.37 42.03
N LEU A 66 -17.45 -24.30 42.46
CA LEU A 66 -16.55 -23.50 41.63
C LEU A 66 -15.13 -24.09 41.63
N VAL A 67 -14.88 -25.03 40.72
CA VAL A 67 -13.66 -25.86 40.67
C VAL A 67 -12.40 -25.16 40.14
N HIS A 68 -12.54 -24.05 39.42
CA HIS A 68 -11.42 -23.33 38.84
C HIS A 68 -11.07 -22.08 39.65
N VAL A 69 -9.78 -21.78 39.78
CA VAL A 69 -9.26 -20.63 40.56
C VAL A 69 -8.20 -19.88 39.75
N VAL A 70 -8.32 -18.56 39.67
CA VAL A 70 -7.36 -17.66 39.02
C VAL A 70 -6.94 -16.57 39.99
N ASN A 71 -5.65 -16.22 40.01
CA ASN A 71 -5.14 -15.13 40.83
C ASN A 71 -5.55 -13.77 40.26
N GLY A 72 -6.02 -12.88 41.12
CA GLY A 72 -6.22 -11.47 40.80
C GLY A 72 -4.90 -10.71 40.92
N LYS A 73 -4.51 -10.00 39.86
CA LYS A 73 -3.38 -9.07 39.88
C LYS A 73 -3.85 -7.74 40.46
N GLU A 74 -3.28 -7.36 41.60
CA GLU A 74 -3.57 -6.09 42.28
C GLU A 74 -2.87 -4.91 41.59
N THR A 75 -3.53 -3.75 41.60
CA THR A 75 -2.95 -2.45 41.30
C THR A 75 -3.50 -1.43 42.29
N LEU A 76 -2.60 -0.72 42.99
CA LEU A 76 -2.99 0.39 43.86
C LEU A 76 -3.35 1.60 42.99
N PHE A 77 -4.59 2.07 43.12
CA PHE A 77 -5.04 3.34 42.58
C PHE A 77 -5.11 4.38 43.72
N VAL A 78 -4.43 5.50 43.52
CA VAL A 78 -4.49 6.67 44.41
C VAL A 78 -5.19 7.80 43.66
N ASP A 79 -6.33 8.22 44.17
CA ASP A 79 -7.10 9.34 43.65
C ASP A 79 -6.27 10.64 43.66
N GLY A 80 -6.42 11.47 42.63
CA GLY A 80 -5.67 12.72 42.52
C GLY A 80 -6.24 13.87 43.35
N GLY A 81 -7.40 13.67 43.99
CA GLY A 81 -8.06 14.64 44.87
C GLY A 81 -7.27 14.91 46.15
N ALA A 82 -7.71 15.94 46.88
CA ALA A 82 -7.03 16.41 48.09
C ALA A 82 -6.93 15.32 49.18
N ALA A 83 -7.88 14.39 49.23
CA ALA A 83 -7.86 13.28 50.18
C ALA A 83 -6.88 12.16 49.81
N GLY A 84 -6.38 12.11 48.56
CA GLY A 84 -5.46 11.07 48.09
C GLY A 84 -5.98 9.65 48.34
N ARG A 85 -7.29 9.44 48.12
CA ARG A 85 -7.99 8.22 48.55
C ARG A 85 -7.43 7.00 47.83
N LYS A 86 -7.23 5.92 48.59
CA LYS A 86 -6.65 4.68 48.07
C LYS A 86 -7.75 3.66 47.77
N SER A 87 -7.62 3.00 46.64
CA SER A 87 -8.41 1.83 46.26
C SER A 87 -7.50 0.79 45.62
N TYR A 88 -7.82 -0.48 45.80
CA TYR A 88 -7.06 -1.62 45.31
C TYR A 88 -7.88 -2.28 44.22
N VAL A 89 -7.42 -2.17 42.98
CA VAL A 89 -8.12 -2.72 41.81
C VAL A 89 -7.46 -4.04 41.43
N TYR A 90 -8.27 -5.09 41.34
CA TYR A 90 -7.82 -6.43 41.02
C TYR A 90 -8.32 -6.83 39.63
N ARG A 91 -7.48 -7.54 38.87
CA ARG A 91 -7.79 -8.05 37.53
C ARG A 91 -7.45 -9.53 37.43
N ALA A 92 -8.42 -10.37 37.07
CA ALA A 92 -8.21 -11.79 36.82
C ALA A 92 -8.53 -12.16 35.37
N PHE A 93 -7.58 -12.81 34.70
CA PHE A 93 -7.69 -13.22 33.30
C PHE A 93 -8.19 -14.66 33.21
N LEU A 94 -9.41 -14.83 32.71
CA LEU A 94 -10.01 -16.13 32.48
C LEU A 94 -9.81 -16.49 31.01
N SER A 95 -9.05 -17.56 30.76
CA SER A 95 -8.74 -18.07 29.42
C SER A 95 -9.36 -19.45 29.20
N ASN A 96 -9.56 -19.84 27.93
CA ASN A 96 -10.07 -21.16 27.54
C ASN A 96 -11.48 -21.47 28.07
N LEU A 97 -12.33 -20.44 28.23
CA LEU A 97 -13.73 -20.66 28.58
C LEU A 97 -14.47 -21.33 27.43
N LYS A 98 -15.41 -22.21 27.75
CA LYS A 98 -16.26 -22.84 26.72
C LYS A 98 -17.20 -21.78 26.14
N PRO A 99 -17.37 -21.70 24.80
CA PRO A 99 -18.31 -20.78 24.18
C PRO A 99 -19.76 -21.07 24.57
N LYS A 100 -20.65 -20.06 24.51
CA LYS A 100 -22.09 -20.19 24.79
C LYS A 100 -22.40 -20.96 26.07
N THR A 101 -21.61 -20.73 27.12
CA THR A 101 -21.67 -21.50 28.37
C THR A 101 -21.93 -20.56 29.54
N ARG A 102 -22.87 -20.95 30.40
CA ARG A 102 -23.12 -20.25 31.66
C ARG A 102 -22.02 -20.60 32.65
N TYR A 103 -21.35 -19.58 33.17
CA TYR A 103 -20.37 -19.69 34.23
C TYR A 103 -20.86 -18.93 35.46
N TYR A 104 -20.71 -19.54 36.61
CA TYR A 104 -20.84 -18.90 37.90
C TYR A 104 -19.46 -18.50 38.41
N TYR A 105 -19.36 -17.36 39.08
CA TYR A 105 -18.10 -16.91 39.64
C TYR A 105 -18.28 -16.07 40.89
N LYS A 106 -17.25 -16.04 41.72
CA LYS A 106 -17.10 -15.11 42.85
C LYS A 106 -15.64 -14.65 42.93
N CYS A 107 -15.42 -13.44 43.40
CA CYS A 107 -14.09 -12.87 43.57
C CYS A 107 -13.86 -12.42 45.01
N GLY A 108 -12.59 -12.26 45.40
CA GLY A 108 -12.23 -11.78 46.74
C GLY A 108 -11.09 -12.55 47.38
N SER A 109 -10.93 -12.39 48.69
CA SER A 109 -9.94 -13.08 49.50
C SER A 109 -10.61 -14.14 50.39
N LYS A 110 -9.81 -14.88 51.17
CA LYS A 110 -10.33 -15.86 52.14
C LYS A 110 -11.28 -15.22 53.16
N HIS A 111 -11.07 -13.95 53.49
CA HIS A 111 -11.77 -13.24 54.56
C HIS A 111 -12.83 -12.26 54.03
N SER A 112 -12.85 -11.98 52.73
CA SER A 112 -13.81 -11.08 52.12
C SER A 112 -14.11 -11.47 50.68
N ILE A 113 -15.32 -11.97 50.45
CA ILE A 113 -15.71 -12.59 49.18
C ILE A 113 -17.01 -11.99 48.67
N SER A 114 -17.11 -11.82 47.36
CA SER A 114 -18.34 -11.39 46.70
C SER A 114 -19.43 -12.47 46.79
N PRO A 115 -20.70 -12.09 46.57
CA PRO A 115 -21.74 -13.04 46.18
C PRO A 115 -21.34 -13.82 44.91
N VAL A 116 -21.96 -15.00 44.72
CA VAL A 116 -21.83 -15.74 43.46
C VAL A 116 -22.67 -15.05 42.39
N MET A 117 -22.00 -14.58 41.35
CA MET A 117 -22.58 -13.99 40.14
C MET A 117 -22.57 -15.02 39.01
N GLU A 118 -23.24 -14.67 37.91
CA GLU A 118 -23.25 -15.46 36.69
C GLU A 118 -22.92 -14.61 35.47
N MET A 119 -22.29 -15.23 34.48
CA MET A 119 -22.06 -14.68 33.15
C MET A 119 -22.27 -15.77 32.09
N ILE A 120 -22.64 -15.36 30.89
CA ILE A 120 -22.74 -16.27 29.74
C ILE A 120 -21.67 -15.87 28.74
N THR A 121 -20.80 -16.82 28.39
CA THR A 121 -19.76 -16.58 27.38
C THR A 121 -20.37 -16.50 25.99
N LEU A 122 -19.79 -15.65 25.15
CA LEU A 122 -20.19 -15.49 23.75
C LEU A 122 -20.06 -16.80 22.96
N PRO A 123 -20.88 -17.02 21.92
CA PRO A 123 -20.68 -18.10 20.96
C PRO A 123 -19.34 -17.96 20.23
N SER A 124 -18.78 -19.09 19.79
CA SER A 124 -17.53 -19.09 19.02
C SER A 124 -17.76 -18.88 17.53
N GLY A 125 -16.82 -18.21 16.89
CA GLY A 125 -16.80 -17.96 15.46
C GLY A 125 -17.62 -16.74 15.04
N ASN A 126 -17.80 -16.61 13.74
CA ASN A 126 -18.30 -15.40 13.09
C ASN A 126 -19.72 -15.54 12.50
N ARG A 127 -20.36 -16.70 12.67
CA ARG A 127 -21.66 -17.05 12.07
C ARG A 127 -22.74 -17.26 13.13
N TRP A 128 -23.01 -16.21 13.88
CA TRP A 128 -24.11 -16.17 14.83
C TRP A 128 -24.65 -14.74 14.92
N GLU A 129 -25.90 -14.63 15.36
CA GLU A 129 -26.55 -13.33 15.52
C GLU A 129 -26.02 -12.63 16.77
N THR A 130 -25.27 -11.54 16.57
CA THR A 130 -24.69 -10.75 17.67
C THR A 130 -25.56 -9.56 17.99
N ARG A 131 -25.92 -9.36 19.27
CA ARG A 131 -26.75 -8.25 19.75
C ARG A 131 -25.96 -7.41 20.74
N MET A 132 -25.64 -6.17 20.36
CA MET A 132 -24.85 -5.25 21.16
C MET A 132 -25.70 -4.06 21.61
N LEU A 133 -25.65 -3.73 22.89
CA LEU A 133 -26.20 -2.50 23.44
C LEU A 133 -25.15 -1.40 23.41
N VAL A 134 -25.54 -0.18 23.03
CA VAL A 134 -24.66 0.98 22.95
C VAL A 134 -25.27 2.15 23.72
N MET A 135 -24.44 2.84 24.50
CA MET A 135 -24.82 4.05 25.25
C MET A 135 -23.63 5.01 25.41
N GLY A 136 -23.89 6.27 25.73
CA GLY A 136 -22.90 7.31 26.06
C GLY A 136 -23.45 8.29 27.10
N ASP A 137 -22.56 8.99 27.80
CA ASP A 137 -22.88 10.13 28.67
C ASP A 137 -23.88 9.79 29.78
N MET A 138 -23.58 8.73 30.54
CA MET A 138 -24.42 8.30 31.66
C MET A 138 -23.87 8.77 33.01
N GLY A 139 -24.66 9.62 33.67
CA GLY A 139 -24.42 10.09 35.03
C GLY A 139 -24.90 9.13 36.11
N VAL A 140 -24.61 9.47 37.38
CA VAL A 140 -25.34 8.93 38.54
C VAL A 140 -26.69 9.63 38.67
N ASP A 141 -26.67 10.95 38.56
CA ASP A 141 -27.86 11.77 38.54
C ASP A 141 -28.50 11.71 37.14
N ASN A 142 -29.82 11.53 37.11
CA ASN A 142 -30.59 11.50 35.86
C ASN A 142 -30.18 10.38 34.88
N ALA A 143 -29.74 9.22 35.39
CA ALA A 143 -29.44 8.00 34.62
C ALA A 143 -30.69 7.35 34.00
N ARG A 144 -31.35 8.05 33.06
CA ARG A 144 -32.69 7.71 32.53
C ARG A 144 -32.73 6.36 31.81
N SER A 145 -31.68 5.99 31.08
CA SER A 145 -31.62 4.73 30.35
C SER A 145 -31.31 3.52 31.24
N PHE A 146 -30.79 3.71 32.46
CA PHE A 146 -30.30 2.61 33.29
C PHE A 146 -31.34 1.51 33.58
N PRO A 147 -32.59 1.82 34.01
CA PRO A 147 -33.59 0.78 34.30
C PRO A 147 -33.95 -0.07 33.07
N PHE A 148 -33.98 0.53 31.88
CA PHE A 148 -34.31 -0.16 30.63
C PHE A 148 -33.16 -1.05 30.18
N ILE A 149 -31.92 -0.57 30.31
CA ILE A 149 -30.72 -1.36 30.04
C ILE A 149 -30.65 -2.57 30.98
N GLN A 150 -30.97 -2.37 32.26
CA GLN A 150 -31.02 -3.46 33.23
C GLN A 150 -32.05 -4.53 32.81
N ASP A 151 -33.24 -4.11 32.38
CA ASP A 151 -34.29 -5.01 31.90
C ASP A 151 -33.87 -5.80 30.63
N GLU A 152 -33.19 -5.16 29.66
CA GLU A 152 -32.66 -5.83 28.46
C GLU A 152 -31.63 -6.90 28.80
N VAL A 153 -30.76 -6.64 29.78
CA VAL A 153 -29.75 -7.60 30.26
C VAL A 153 -30.40 -8.75 31.03
N ASP A 154 -31.36 -8.45 31.91
CA ASP A 154 -32.07 -9.46 32.71
C ASP A 154 -32.94 -10.38 31.83
N LYS A 155 -33.48 -9.86 30.73
CA LYS A 155 -34.21 -10.64 29.70
C LYS A 155 -33.31 -11.37 28.71
N HIS A 156 -31.98 -11.21 28.78
CA HIS A 156 -31.01 -11.78 27.84
C HIS A 156 -31.23 -11.35 26.36
N ASN A 157 -31.69 -10.12 26.16
CA ASN A 157 -31.91 -9.54 24.83
C ASN A 157 -30.63 -9.04 24.15
N VAL A 158 -29.54 -8.89 24.92
CA VAL A 158 -28.25 -8.40 24.45
C VAL A 158 -27.12 -9.30 24.93
N ASP A 159 -26.03 -9.35 24.16
CA ASP A 159 -24.87 -10.23 24.40
C ASP A 159 -23.66 -9.47 24.95
N LEU A 160 -23.55 -8.16 24.69
CA LEU A 160 -22.51 -7.28 25.21
C LEU A 160 -22.99 -5.82 25.26
N ILE A 161 -22.29 -5.01 26.05
CA ILE A 161 -22.53 -3.57 26.20
C ILE A 161 -21.27 -2.81 25.78
N PHE A 162 -21.46 -1.76 24.98
CA PHE A 162 -20.43 -0.76 24.70
C PHE A 162 -20.86 0.60 25.25
N HIS A 163 -20.05 1.19 26.13
CA HIS A 163 -20.29 2.51 26.70
C HIS A 163 -19.24 3.53 26.24
N ASN A 164 -19.68 4.54 25.53
CA ASN A 164 -18.85 5.48 24.80
C ASN A 164 -18.58 6.79 25.58
N GLY A 165 -17.74 6.72 26.62
CA GLY A 165 -17.27 7.88 27.39
C GLY A 165 -18.27 8.51 28.36
N ASP A 166 -17.73 9.41 29.20
CA ASP A 166 -18.43 10.24 30.20
C ASP A 166 -19.19 9.41 31.25
N PHE A 167 -18.41 8.69 32.05
CA PHE A 167 -18.92 7.79 33.08
C PHE A 167 -19.15 8.52 34.39
N ALA A 168 -20.30 8.28 35.03
CA ALA A 168 -20.76 9.07 36.17
C ALA A 168 -20.88 10.56 35.84
N TYR A 169 -20.81 10.90 34.54
CA TYR A 169 -20.35 12.19 34.04
C TYR A 169 -18.95 12.52 34.55
N ASP A 170 -18.76 12.91 35.82
CA ASP A 170 -17.46 13.28 36.38
C ASP A 170 -16.97 12.30 37.47
N MET A 171 -16.32 11.19 37.10
CA MET A 171 -15.87 10.16 38.05
C MET A 171 -15.01 10.67 39.21
N TYR A 172 -14.25 11.75 39.02
CA TYR A 172 -13.27 12.26 40.00
C TYR A 172 -13.89 13.07 41.14
N LEU A 173 -15.16 13.47 41.01
CA LEU A 173 -15.82 14.29 42.02
C LEU A 173 -15.90 13.60 43.38
N TYR A 174 -15.80 14.42 44.43
CA TYR A 174 -15.78 13.99 45.83
C TYR A 174 -14.66 12.99 46.14
N ASP A 175 -13.44 13.26 45.64
CA ASP A 175 -12.26 12.38 45.76
C ASP A 175 -12.55 10.96 45.24
N GLY A 176 -13.20 10.91 44.07
CA GLY A 176 -13.54 9.68 43.36
C GLY A 176 -14.75 8.92 43.86
N LYS A 177 -15.47 9.43 44.88
CA LYS A 177 -16.63 8.73 45.45
C LYS A 177 -17.82 8.68 44.48
N LEU A 178 -17.97 9.68 43.60
CA LEU A 178 -19.03 9.65 42.59
C LEU A 178 -18.81 8.50 41.60
N GLY A 179 -17.56 8.29 41.17
CA GLY A 179 -17.20 7.14 40.35
C GLY A 179 -17.46 5.79 41.05
N ASP A 180 -17.27 5.70 42.37
CA ASP A 180 -17.62 4.48 43.10
C ASP A 180 -19.12 4.22 43.14
N GLN A 181 -19.91 5.26 43.42
CA GLN A 181 -21.36 5.18 43.42
C GLN A 181 -21.88 4.72 42.05
N TYR A 182 -21.34 5.29 40.98
CA TYR A 182 -21.67 4.92 39.60
C TYR A 182 -21.33 3.45 39.30
N MET A 183 -20.11 3.01 39.61
CA MET A 183 -19.70 1.64 39.36
C MET A 183 -20.52 0.62 40.18
N ASN A 184 -20.90 0.98 41.41
CA ASN A 184 -21.80 0.18 42.23
C ASN A 184 -23.24 0.15 41.68
N MET A 185 -23.73 1.27 41.13
CA MET A 185 -25.01 1.32 40.42
C MET A 185 -25.00 0.41 39.19
N MET A 186 -23.92 0.41 38.41
CA MET A 186 -23.81 -0.37 37.18
C MET A 186 -23.53 -1.86 37.40
N GLN A 187 -22.87 -2.23 38.50
CA GLN A 187 -22.43 -3.60 38.80
C GLN A 187 -23.49 -4.68 38.51
N PRO A 188 -24.78 -4.56 38.89
CA PRO A 188 -25.79 -5.58 38.62
C PRO A 188 -25.97 -5.92 37.13
N VAL A 189 -25.60 -5.00 36.24
CA VAL A 189 -25.67 -5.14 34.78
C VAL A 189 -24.32 -5.61 34.23
N ILE A 190 -23.24 -4.88 34.55
CA ILE A 190 -21.92 -5.08 33.92
C ILE A 190 -21.12 -6.26 34.50
N SER A 191 -21.63 -6.91 35.56
CA SER A 191 -21.08 -8.17 36.07
C SER A 191 -21.58 -9.40 35.29
N LYS A 192 -22.63 -9.25 34.47
CA LYS A 192 -23.32 -10.38 33.79
C LYS A 192 -22.88 -10.58 32.34
N LEU A 193 -22.52 -9.49 31.65
CA LEU A 193 -22.16 -9.47 30.25
C LEU A 193 -20.86 -8.68 30.06
N PRO A 194 -20.12 -8.92 28.96
CA PRO A 194 -18.95 -8.10 28.65
C PRO A 194 -19.32 -6.62 28.48
N TYR A 195 -18.61 -5.79 29.22
CA TYR A 195 -18.69 -4.34 29.23
C TYR A 195 -17.42 -3.78 28.60
N GLN A 196 -17.58 -3.12 27.46
CA GLN A 196 -16.52 -2.49 26.67
C GLN A 196 -16.71 -0.98 26.70
N THR A 197 -15.62 -0.22 26.63
CA THR A 197 -15.67 1.22 26.89
C THR A 197 -14.73 2.01 25.99
N SER A 198 -15.04 3.28 25.73
CA SER A 198 -14.08 4.28 25.27
C SER A 198 -14.03 5.43 26.29
N PRO A 199 -12.95 6.22 26.37
CA PRO A 199 -12.92 7.40 27.23
C PRO A 199 -13.58 8.61 26.55
N GLY A 200 -14.24 9.45 27.35
CA GLY A 200 -14.78 10.76 26.98
C GLY A 200 -14.05 11.92 27.65
N ASN A 201 -14.55 13.14 27.45
CA ASN A 201 -13.91 14.35 27.98
C ASN A 201 -13.95 14.45 29.49
N HIS A 202 -14.98 13.94 30.15
CA HIS A 202 -15.09 14.04 31.60
C HIS A 202 -14.21 13.05 32.36
N GLU A 203 -13.54 12.13 31.64
CA GLU A 203 -12.48 11.31 32.20
C GLU A 203 -11.14 12.05 32.32
N LEU A 204 -10.98 13.27 31.77
CA LEU A 204 -9.69 13.98 31.67
C LEU A 204 -8.94 14.13 33.01
N ALA A 205 -9.67 14.25 34.12
CA ALA A 205 -9.12 14.52 35.43
C ALA A 205 -7.96 13.59 35.79
N TYR A 206 -6.87 14.19 36.28
CA TYR A 206 -5.64 13.50 36.66
C TYR A 206 -5.05 12.61 35.55
N ASN A 207 -5.16 13.04 34.29
CA ASN A 207 -4.72 12.31 33.12
C ASN A 207 -5.43 10.95 32.98
N PHE A 208 -6.75 10.98 32.94
CA PHE A 208 -7.59 9.78 32.73
C PHE A 208 -7.41 8.69 33.78
N SER A 209 -6.96 9.06 34.99
CA SER A 209 -6.58 8.07 36.00
C SER A 209 -7.75 7.18 36.42
N HIS A 210 -8.97 7.73 36.51
CA HIS A 210 -10.16 6.94 36.84
C HIS A 210 -10.48 5.91 35.76
N TYR A 211 -10.49 6.32 34.49
CA TYR A 211 -10.76 5.44 33.36
C TYR A 211 -9.76 4.28 33.32
N VAL A 212 -8.47 4.60 33.32
CA VAL A 212 -7.39 3.63 33.19
C VAL A 212 -7.34 2.66 34.37
N ASN A 213 -7.67 3.13 35.58
CA ASN A 213 -7.64 2.26 36.75
C ASN A 213 -8.92 1.44 36.92
N ARG A 214 -10.08 1.91 36.45
CA ARG A 214 -11.36 1.22 36.65
C ARG A 214 -11.70 0.26 35.51
N PHE A 215 -11.31 0.55 34.27
CA PHE A 215 -11.63 -0.29 33.12
C PHE A 215 -10.43 -1.10 32.63
N SER A 216 -10.70 -2.24 32.00
CA SER A 216 -9.70 -3.24 31.65
C SER A 216 -9.94 -3.77 30.24
N MET A 217 -9.26 -3.22 29.24
CA MET A 217 -9.27 -3.75 27.87
C MET A 217 -7.94 -4.45 27.58
N TYR A 218 -7.98 -5.61 26.90
CA TYR A 218 -6.81 -6.50 26.77
C TYR A 218 -5.55 -5.79 26.26
N ASP A 219 -5.66 -5.05 25.15
CA ASP A 219 -4.51 -4.37 24.52
C ASP A 219 -3.87 -3.32 25.44
N GLN A 220 -4.65 -2.71 26.33
CA GLN A 220 -4.15 -1.71 27.29
C GLN A 220 -3.28 -2.35 28.38
N ILE A 221 -3.46 -3.64 28.68
CA ILE A 221 -2.77 -4.32 29.79
C ILE A 221 -1.45 -4.96 29.33
N GLN A 222 -1.32 -5.36 28.06
CA GLN A 222 -0.11 -6.00 27.53
C GLN A 222 1.04 -5.05 27.21
N ASN A 223 0.77 -3.80 26.81
CA ASN A 223 1.82 -2.86 26.40
C ASN A 223 2.71 -2.35 27.55
N GLY A 224 2.51 -2.84 28.79
CA GLY A 224 3.30 -2.42 29.95
C GLY A 224 3.16 -0.94 30.28
N ASN A 225 2.20 -0.25 29.67
CA ASN A 225 1.88 1.14 29.89
C ASN A 225 0.64 1.21 30.80
N PRO A 226 0.80 1.23 32.14
CA PRO A 226 -0.33 1.32 33.08
C PRO A 226 -1.11 2.64 32.97
N LYS A 227 -0.76 3.51 32.02
CA LYS A 227 -1.52 4.72 31.65
C LYS A 227 -2.46 4.51 30.45
N GLY A 228 -2.46 3.34 29.80
CA GLY A 228 -3.35 2.95 28.71
C GLY A 228 -3.17 3.81 27.45
N ASP A 229 -3.09 3.19 26.27
CA ASP A 229 -3.02 3.96 25.02
C ASP A 229 -4.40 4.54 24.62
N HIS A 230 -5.45 4.36 25.43
CA HIS A 230 -6.84 4.81 25.22
C HIS A 230 -7.54 4.28 23.95
N PHE A 231 -6.90 3.40 23.19
CA PHE A 231 -7.44 2.75 22.01
C PHE A 231 -7.16 1.24 22.03
N TYR A 232 -8.06 0.44 21.45
CA TYR A 232 -7.96 -1.02 21.35
C TYR A 232 -8.93 -1.57 20.29
N ALA A 233 -8.77 -2.83 19.89
CA ALA A 233 -9.68 -3.47 18.94
C ALA A 233 -9.98 -4.93 19.34
N PHE A 234 -11.19 -5.40 18.99
CA PHE A 234 -11.58 -6.78 19.26
C PHE A 234 -12.59 -7.28 18.21
N HIS A 235 -12.66 -8.60 18.09
CA HIS A 235 -13.64 -9.27 17.23
C HIS A 235 -14.84 -9.74 18.04
N VAL A 236 -16.03 -9.57 17.50
CA VAL A 236 -17.26 -10.16 18.04
C VAL A 236 -18.18 -10.58 16.90
N GLY A 237 -18.47 -11.88 16.82
CA GLY A 237 -19.25 -12.45 15.72
C GLY A 237 -18.69 -12.02 14.34
N PRO A 238 -19.52 -11.47 13.45
CA PRO A 238 -19.09 -11.04 12.12
C PRO A 238 -18.39 -9.66 12.10
N ALA A 239 -18.13 -9.03 13.26
CA ALA A 239 -17.62 -7.66 13.33
C ALA A 239 -16.21 -7.57 13.91
N LEU A 240 -15.43 -6.62 13.37
CA LEU A 240 -14.29 -6.01 14.02
C LEU A 240 -14.75 -4.68 14.63
N ILE A 241 -14.53 -4.51 15.93
CA ILE A 241 -14.81 -3.29 16.68
C ILE A 241 -13.49 -2.60 16.98
N ILE A 242 -13.39 -1.31 16.67
CA ILE A 242 -12.23 -0.47 16.94
C ILE A 242 -12.66 0.67 17.86
N SER A 243 -12.10 0.75 19.05
CA SER A 243 -12.30 1.83 20.01
C SER A 243 -11.07 2.72 20.03
N PHE A 244 -11.25 4.04 20.00
CA PHE A 244 -10.14 4.98 20.06
C PHE A 244 -10.48 6.26 20.81
N SER A 245 -9.44 7.00 21.23
CA SER A 245 -9.63 8.27 21.92
C SER A 245 -9.79 9.40 20.94
N THR A 246 -10.97 10.00 20.93
CA THR A 246 -11.25 11.24 20.20
C THR A 246 -10.54 12.43 20.85
N GLU A 247 -10.31 12.39 22.16
CA GLU A 247 -9.72 13.48 22.94
C GLU A 247 -8.31 13.87 22.47
N PHE A 248 -7.59 12.97 21.80
CA PHE A 248 -6.29 13.26 21.18
C PHE A 248 -6.38 14.35 20.10
N TYR A 249 -7.55 14.55 19.48
CA TYR A 249 -7.76 15.54 18.43
C TYR A 249 -8.32 16.86 18.96
N TYR A 250 -8.92 16.86 20.14
CA TYR A 250 -9.66 17.99 20.72
C TYR A 250 -8.86 18.76 21.79
N TRP A 251 -7.83 18.15 22.40
CA TRP A 251 -6.94 18.84 23.35
C TRP A 251 -5.46 18.91 22.93
N PRO A 252 -5.08 19.91 22.10
CA PRO A 252 -3.68 20.11 21.69
C PRO A 252 -2.71 20.38 22.85
N SER A 253 -3.20 20.91 23.98
CA SER A 253 -2.40 21.22 25.16
C SER A 253 -1.94 19.98 25.93
N LEU A 254 -2.68 18.87 25.83
CA LEU A 254 -2.40 17.63 26.55
C LEU A 254 -1.86 16.55 25.62
N PHE A 255 -2.28 16.55 24.36
CA PHE A 255 -1.87 15.56 23.36
C PHE A 255 -1.15 16.22 22.20
N ASN A 256 0.12 15.84 22.03
CA ASN A 256 0.95 16.35 20.95
C ASN A 256 0.72 15.56 19.64
N GLU A 257 1.39 16.00 18.57
CA GLU A 257 1.29 15.35 17.26
C GLU A 257 1.76 13.88 17.28
N THR A 258 2.70 13.52 18.15
CA THR A 258 3.17 12.15 18.32
C THR A 258 2.07 11.22 18.83
N ASN A 259 1.26 11.66 19.80
CA ASN A 259 0.12 10.87 20.30
C ASN A 259 -0.88 10.55 19.16
N LYS A 260 -1.23 11.56 18.35
CA LYS A 260 -2.13 11.41 17.20
C LYS A 260 -1.57 10.42 16.18
N GLN A 261 -0.29 10.57 15.80
CA GLN A 261 0.36 9.70 14.83
C GLN A 261 0.47 8.25 15.29
N ILE A 262 0.68 8.00 16.60
CA ILE A 262 0.71 6.65 17.15
C ILE A 262 -0.66 5.98 16.98
N GLN A 263 -1.73 6.65 17.40
CA GLN A 263 -3.10 6.14 17.26
C GLN A 263 -3.47 5.91 15.78
N GLU A 264 -3.16 6.87 14.91
CA GLU A 264 -3.44 6.78 13.46
C GLU A 264 -2.69 5.62 12.80
N LYS A 265 -1.40 5.46 13.12
CA LYS A 265 -0.59 4.36 12.58
C LYS A 265 -1.09 3.01 13.07
N TRP A 266 -1.44 2.91 14.35
CA TRP A 266 -2.03 1.70 14.92
C TRP A 266 -3.36 1.38 14.23
N MET A 267 -4.28 2.33 14.15
CA MET A 267 -5.58 2.14 13.54
C MET A 267 -5.47 1.76 12.06
N LYS A 268 -4.60 2.43 11.31
CA LYS A 268 -4.31 2.07 9.91
C LYS A 268 -3.79 0.64 9.79
N SER A 269 -2.94 0.19 10.71
CA SER A 269 -2.44 -1.19 10.70
C SER A 269 -3.55 -2.22 10.95
N ILE A 270 -4.47 -1.94 11.87
CA ILE A 270 -5.64 -2.79 12.15
C ILE A 270 -6.57 -2.83 10.94
N LEU A 271 -6.85 -1.68 10.32
CA LEU A 271 -7.70 -1.60 9.12
C LEU A 271 -7.08 -2.31 7.90
N ILE A 272 -5.76 -2.23 7.73
CA ILE A 272 -5.03 -3.00 6.70
C ILE A 272 -5.16 -4.50 6.98
N GLU A 273 -4.93 -4.94 8.22
CA GLU A 273 -4.99 -6.35 8.61
C GLU A 273 -6.41 -6.91 8.48
N ALA A 274 -7.43 -6.11 8.83
CA ALA A 274 -8.84 -6.46 8.65
C ALA A 274 -9.18 -6.71 7.18
N ASN A 275 -8.61 -5.93 6.27
CA ASN A 275 -8.80 -6.07 4.83
C ASN A 275 -7.84 -7.07 4.16
N ARG A 276 -6.99 -7.77 4.93
CA ARG A 276 -5.96 -8.68 4.42
C ARG A 276 -6.49 -10.09 4.22
N GLY A 277 -6.16 -10.69 3.06
CA GLY A 277 -6.41 -12.11 2.81
C GLY A 277 -7.89 -12.48 2.91
N THR A 278 -8.23 -13.41 3.80
CA THR A 278 -9.62 -13.82 4.07
C THR A 278 -10.22 -13.15 5.32
N ASN A 279 -9.51 -12.24 5.98
CA ASN A 279 -9.95 -11.64 7.24
C ASN A 279 -11.25 -10.85 7.08
N ARG A 280 -11.38 -10.01 6.05
CA ARG A 280 -12.61 -9.26 5.76
C ARG A 280 -13.79 -10.18 5.46
N ALA A 281 -13.57 -11.34 4.85
CA ALA A 281 -14.63 -12.32 4.66
C ALA A 281 -15.05 -13.02 5.97
N LYS A 282 -14.13 -13.13 6.94
CA LYS A 282 -14.44 -13.67 8.27
C LYS A 282 -15.15 -12.64 9.15
N HIS A 283 -14.71 -11.39 9.15
CA HIS A 283 -15.31 -10.30 9.89
C HIS A 283 -15.73 -9.19 8.90
N PRO A 284 -16.86 -9.39 8.21
CA PRO A 284 -17.34 -8.47 7.18
C PRO A 284 -17.60 -7.06 7.68
N TRP A 285 -17.94 -6.86 8.95
CA TRP A 285 -18.30 -5.54 9.46
C TRP A 285 -17.11 -4.88 10.17
N ILE A 286 -16.83 -3.61 9.86
CA ILE A 286 -15.90 -2.78 10.63
C ILE A 286 -16.68 -1.62 11.25
N LEU A 287 -16.68 -1.59 12.59
CA LEU A 287 -17.28 -0.51 13.37
C LEU A 287 -16.19 0.25 14.11
N VAL A 288 -16.33 1.57 14.18
CA VAL A 288 -15.45 2.43 14.97
C VAL A 288 -16.26 3.14 16.07
N PHE A 289 -15.67 3.23 17.25
CA PHE A 289 -16.23 3.90 18.43
C PHE A 289 -15.24 4.95 18.92
N GLY A 290 -15.75 6.15 19.16
CA GLY A 290 -15.03 7.24 19.80
C GLY A 290 -16.04 8.18 20.43
N HIS A 291 -15.66 8.93 21.45
CA HIS A 291 -16.63 9.71 22.21
C HIS A 291 -17.16 10.92 21.41
N ARG A 292 -16.30 11.83 20.96
CA ARG A 292 -16.71 13.03 20.23
C ARG A 292 -17.01 12.75 18.74
N PRO A 293 -18.08 13.33 18.16
CA PRO A 293 -18.50 13.03 16.79
C PRO A 293 -17.64 13.68 15.69
N MET A 294 -17.63 13.06 14.51
CA MET A 294 -17.18 13.72 13.26
C MET A 294 -18.27 14.57 12.59
N TYR A 295 -19.53 14.22 12.87
CA TYR A 295 -20.71 14.77 12.23
C TYR A 295 -21.80 14.91 13.29
N CYS A 296 -22.22 16.14 13.57
CA CYS A 296 -23.35 16.47 14.43
C CYS A 296 -23.93 17.85 14.06
N THR A 297 -25.15 18.13 14.51
CA THR A 297 -25.93 19.35 14.21
C THR A 297 -26.40 20.10 15.45
N ASN A 298 -25.85 19.75 16.62
CA ASN A 298 -26.24 20.32 17.91
C ASN A 298 -25.93 21.82 18.03
N ASP A 299 -26.79 22.52 18.78
CA ASP A 299 -26.71 23.95 19.13
C ASP A 299 -25.97 24.16 20.45
N ARG A 300 -24.82 23.51 20.63
CA ARG A 300 -23.89 23.99 21.64
C ARG A 300 -23.12 25.12 20.99
N LYS A 301 -23.09 26.28 21.64
CA LYS A 301 -22.27 27.45 21.25
C LYS A 301 -20.76 27.17 21.45
N ASP A 302 -20.35 25.93 21.25
CA ASP A 302 -19.01 25.42 21.35
C ASP A 302 -18.52 24.93 19.97
N PRO A 303 -17.21 24.75 19.78
CA PRO A 303 -16.64 24.43 18.47
C PRO A 303 -16.72 22.94 18.10
N ASP A 304 -17.40 22.09 18.87
CA ASP A 304 -17.23 20.64 18.78
C ASP A 304 -17.86 20.04 17.52
N CYS A 305 -19.09 20.43 17.16
CA CYS A 305 -19.73 20.03 15.90
C CYS A 305 -19.17 20.73 14.64
N TYR A 306 -18.27 21.69 14.81
CA TYR A 306 -17.79 22.53 13.71
C TYR A 306 -16.26 22.45 13.57
N GLU A 307 -15.51 23.30 14.29
CA GLU A 307 -14.07 23.43 14.09
C GLU A 307 -13.31 22.15 14.47
N ASN A 308 -13.65 21.55 15.62
CA ASN A 308 -12.92 20.38 16.11
C ASN A 308 -13.28 19.11 15.34
N ALA A 309 -14.56 18.92 14.99
CA ALA A 309 -15.01 17.85 14.10
C ALA A 309 -14.27 17.89 12.75
N LEU A 310 -14.04 19.07 12.17
CA LEU A 310 -13.30 19.24 10.92
C LEU A 310 -11.82 18.81 11.04
N ILE A 311 -11.18 19.07 12.19
CA ILE A 311 -9.80 18.61 12.45
C ILE A 311 -9.76 17.08 12.40
N MET A 312 -10.65 16.41 13.12
CA MET A 312 -10.68 14.96 13.17
C MET A 312 -11.02 14.35 11.80
N ARG A 313 -11.98 14.93 11.08
CA ARG A 313 -12.34 14.52 9.71
C ARG A 313 -11.16 14.65 8.75
N SER A 314 -10.40 15.74 8.81
CA SER A 314 -9.23 15.94 7.94
C SER A 314 -8.16 14.85 8.06
N ARG A 315 -8.13 14.14 9.20
CA ARG A 315 -7.13 13.13 9.52
C ARG A 315 -7.63 11.70 9.35
N LEU A 316 -8.88 11.43 9.70
CA LEU A 316 -9.41 10.05 9.83
C LEU A 316 -10.49 9.72 8.79
N GLU A 317 -11.23 10.70 8.26
CA GLU A 317 -12.38 10.44 7.38
C GLU A 317 -11.97 9.71 6.10
N ASP A 318 -10.87 10.14 5.47
CA ASP A 318 -10.31 9.49 4.29
C ASP A 318 -9.92 8.04 4.57
N MET A 319 -9.38 7.75 5.76
CA MET A 319 -8.98 6.41 6.16
C MET A 319 -10.21 5.51 6.41
N PHE A 320 -11.24 6.01 7.09
CA PHE A 320 -12.49 5.27 7.32
C PHE A 320 -13.15 4.89 6.01
N PHE A 321 -13.20 5.84 5.08
CA PHE A 321 -13.73 5.63 3.75
C PHE A 321 -12.89 4.65 2.91
N GLU A 322 -11.55 4.79 2.92
CA GLU A 322 -10.64 3.95 2.13
C GLU A 322 -10.71 2.48 2.54
N TYR A 323 -10.69 2.21 3.85
CA TYR A 323 -10.66 0.86 4.41
C TYR A 323 -12.03 0.25 4.69
N GLY A 324 -13.11 0.94 4.32
CA GLY A 324 -14.47 0.42 4.39
C GLY A 324 -14.99 0.25 5.81
N VAL A 325 -14.86 1.28 6.64
CA VAL A 325 -15.62 1.38 7.90
C VAL A 325 -17.11 1.50 7.55
N ASP A 326 -17.94 0.69 8.17
CA ASP A 326 -19.37 0.59 7.84
C ASP A 326 -20.23 1.51 8.72
N LEU A 327 -19.89 1.61 10.00
CA LEU A 327 -20.62 2.41 10.97
C LEU A 327 -19.63 3.06 11.96
N ALA A 328 -19.86 4.33 12.26
CA ALA A 328 -19.06 5.10 13.20
C ALA A 328 -19.97 5.66 14.29
N ILE A 329 -19.65 5.36 15.55
CA ILE A 329 -20.55 5.59 16.69
C ILE A 329 -19.88 6.56 17.67
N TRP A 330 -20.67 7.55 18.05
CA TRP A 330 -20.31 8.72 18.83
C TRP A 330 -21.28 8.95 20.00
N ALA A 331 -20.88 9.83 20.90
CA ALA A 331 -21.54 10.26 22.13
C ALA A 331 -21.28 11.77 22.28
N HIS A 332 -21.03 12.29 23.50
CA HIS A 332 -20.66 13.68 23.82
C HIS A 332 -21.79 14.69 23.68
N GLU A 333 -22.48 14.67 22.54
CA GLU A 333 -23.71 15.44 22.37
C GLU A 333 -24.86 14.63 22.98
N HIS A 334 -25.59 15.22 23.93
CA HIS A 334 -26.67 14.59 24.69
C HIS A 334 -27.96 14.45 23.89
N THR A 335 -27.85 13.83 22.71
CA THR A 335 -28.93 13.61 21.74
C THR A 335 -28.71 12.32 20.96
N TYR A 336 -29.71 11.98 20.13
CA TYR A 336 -29.54 11.01 19.05
C TYR A 336 -29.46 11.72 17.70
N GLU A 337 -28.48 11.38 16.88
CA GLU A 337 -28.40 11.82 15.49
C GLU A 337 -27.84 10.71 14.59
N ARG A 338 -28.46 10.53 13.42
CA ARG A 338 -28.02 9.63 12.36
C ARG A 338 -27.80 10.39 11.07
N THR A 339 -26.68 10.10 10.41
CA THR A 339 -26.41 10.57 9.06
C THR A 339 -26.91 9.61 7.99
N TYR A 340 -27.08 10.08 6.76
CA TYR A 340 -26.94 9.20 5.59
C TYR A 340 -25.49 8.66 5.51
N PRO A 341 -25.21 7.61 4.71
CA PRO A 341 -23.83 7.29 4.33
C PRO A 341 -23.14 8.52 3.74
N VAL A 342 -22.14 9.05 4.43
CA VAL A 342 -21.57 10.37 4.16
C VAL A 342 -20.06 10.33 4.05
N TYR A 343 -19.51 11.08 3.10
CA TYR A 343 -18.08 11.29 2.96
C TYR A 343 -17.83 12.70 2.38
N ARG A 344 -17.01 13.51 3.05
CA ARG A 344 -16.73 14.90 2.73
C ARG A 344 -18.00 15.74 2.56
N ASP A 345 -18.92 15.61 3.52
CA ASP A 345 -20.25 16.24 3.51
C ASP A 345 -21.16 15.83 2.34
N GLN A 346 -20.76 14.84 1.53
CA GLN A 346 -21.54 14.34 0.40
C GLN A 346 -22.22 13.03 0.75
N ILE A 347 -23.54 12.97 0.53
CA ILE A 347 -24.33 11.75 0.64
C ILE A 347 -23.92 10.78 -0.48
N ARG A 348 -23.67 9.52 -0.15
CA ARG A 348 -23.13 8.51 -1.08
C ARG A 348 -24.16 7.52 -1.62
N VAL A 349 -25.37 7.54 -1.09
CA VAL A 349 -26.49 6.74 -1.57
C VAL A 349 -27.33 7.52 -2.59
N ASN A 350 -27.88 6.82 -3.57
CA ASN A 350 -28.82 7.42 -4.51
C ASN A 350 -30.19 7.58 -3.82
N TYR A 351 -30.82 8.75 -3.94
CA TYR A 351 -32.09 9.09 -3.28
C TYR A 351 -33.27 8.15 -3.60
N THR A 352 -33.12 7.26 -4.59
CA THR A 352 -34.13 6.27 -4.97
C THR A 352 -34.07 4.96 -4.15
N SER A 353 -33.07 4.76 -3.29
CA SER A 353 -32.88 3.55 -2.45
C SER A 353 -32.51 3.95 -1.01
N LEU A 354 -33.44 4.62 -0.32
CA LEU A 354 -33.19 5.27 0.96
C LEU A 354 -33.12 4.34 2.17
N GLU A 355 -33.60 3.09 2.08
CA GLU A 355 -33.45 2.03 3.09
C GLU A 355 -33.98 0.69 2.53
N PRO A 356 -33.38 -0.48 2.82
CA PRO A 356 -32.09 -0.64 3.52
C PRO A 356 -30.93 -0.08 2.69
N TYR A 357 -29.89 0.44 3.35
CA TYR A 357 -28.71 0.93 2.65
C TYR A 357 -27.90 -0.25 2.11
N THR A 358 -28.05 -0.53 0.82
CA THR A 358 -27.36 -1.65 0.16
C THR A 358 -26.04 -1.20 -0.46
N ASN A 359 -24.91 -1.76 0.02
CA ASN A 359 -23.54 -1.37 -0.30
C ASN A 359 -23.33 0.16 -0.17
N PRO A 360 -23.57 0.74 1.02
CA PRO A 360 -23.71 2.19 1.25
C PRO A 360 -22.52 3.02 0.76
N GLY A 361 -21.32 2.44 0.78
CA GLY A 361 -20.15 3.02 0.14
C GLY A 361 -19.48 4.17 0.88
N ALA A 362 -19.97 4.49 2.07
CA ALA A 362 -19.33 5.31 3.09
C ALA A 362 -19.91 4.93 4.47
N PRO A 363 -19.22 5.28 5.57
CA PRO A 363 -19.73 5.05 6.90
C PRO A 363 -21.05 5.79 7.13
N VAL A 364 -21.95 5.17 7.89
CA VAL A 364 -23.02 5.90 8.58
C VAL A 364 -22.47 6.38 9.92
N HIS A 365 -22.71 7.64 10.27
CA HIS A 365 -22.32 8.20 11.56
C HIS A 365 -23.55 8.27 12.47
N ILE A 366 -23.38 7.84 13.73
CA ILE A 366 -24.41 7.85 14.75
C ILE A 366 -23.89 8.55 15.99
N VAL A 367 -24.61 9.55 16.48
CA VAL A 367 -24.47 10.12 17.83
C VAL A 367 -25.54 9.49 18.70
N THR A 368 -25.17 8.92 19.85
CA THR A 368 -26.09 8.31 20.82
C THR A 368 -25.61 8.60 22.25
N GLY A 369 -25.49 9.89 22.57
CA GLY A 369 -25.01 10.40 23.87
C GLY A 369 -26.11 10.74 24.87
N SER A 370 -27.34 10.25 24.67
CA SER A 370 -28.50 10.63 25.48
C SER A 370 -28.90 9.60 26.53
N ALA A 371 -27.95 8.85 27.11
CA ALA A 371 -28.30 7.86 28.13
C ALA A 371 -28.77 8.47 29.46
N GLY A 372 -28.34 9.72 29.72
CA GLY A 372 -28.85 10.58 30.77
C GLY A 372 -27.79 10.93 31.82
N CYS A 373 -27.57 12.23 31.98
CA CYS A 373 -26.65 12.83 32.94
C CYS A 373 -27.26 14.09 33.57
N ASN A 374 -26.49 14.73 34.46
CA ASN A 374 -26.86 15.95 35.18
C ASN A 374 -26.98 17.20 34.28
N GLU A 375 -26.42 17.19 33.06
CA GLU A 375 -26.48 18.35 32.15
C GLU A 375 -27.76 18.40 31.30
N GLY A 376 -28.54 17.32 31.22
CA GLY A 376 -29.77 17.30 30.44
C GLY A 376 -29.56 16.89 28.98
N LEU A 377 -30.50 17.26 28.10
CA LEU A 377 -30.43 16.99 26.65
C LEU A 377 -30.04 18.27 25.90
N ASP A 378 -29.27 18.14 24.83
CA ASP A 378 -28.92 19.29 23.97
C ASP A 378 -30.02 19.60 22.93
N ALA A 379 -29.95 20.82 22.38
CA ALA A 379 -30.79 21.28 21.27
C ALA A 379 -30.05 21.17 19.93
N PHE A 380 -30.76 21.38 18.82
CA PHE A 380 -30.22 21.40 17.46
C PHE A 380 -30.36 22.78 16.82
N ASP A 381 -29.35 23.26 16.08
CA ASP A 381 -29.33 24.60 15.49
C ASP A 381 -29.71 24.58 13.99
N VAL A 382 -29.11 23.67 13.21
CA VAL A 382 -29.18 23.72 11.74
C VAL A 382 -29.34 22.34 11.11
N SER A 383 -30.35 22.17 10.23
CA SER A 383 -30.46 20.95 9.42
C SER A 383 -29.36 20.91 8.36
N LYS A 384 -28.46 19.93 8.43
CA LYS A 384 -27.47 19.65 7.38
C LYS A 384 -28.04 18.62 6.40
N PRO A 385 -27.77 18.70 5.08
CA PRO A 385 -28.31 17.75 4.11
C PRO A 385 -27.98 16.28 4.40
N TRP A 386 -26.78 16.02 4.94
CA TRP A 386 -26.34 14.68 5.30
C TRP A 386 -26.95 14.14 6.60
N SER A 387 -27.55 15.00 7.44
CA SER A 387 -28.24 14.59 8.66
C SER A 387 -29.60 14.01 8.26
N LYS A 388 -29.82 12.73 8.59
CA LYS A 388 -31.00 11.98 8.16
C LYS A 388 -32.12 12.09 9.19
N PHE A 389 -31.77 11.86 10.45
CA PHE A 389 -32.70 11.82 11.56
C PHE A 389 -31.96 12.26 12.81
N HIS A 390 -32.61 13.06 13.64
CA HIS A 390 -32.03 13.53 14.88
C HIS A 390 -33.15 13.87 15.87
N GLN A 391 -32.92 13.62 17.16
CA GLN A 391 -33.92 13.76 18.19
C GLN A 391 -33.30 13.97 19.57
N SER A 392 -33.81 14.96 20.30
CA SER A 392 -33.45 15.22 21.70
C SER A 392 -34.36 14.43 22.63
N GLN A 393 -34.06 13.14 22.80
CA GLN A 393 -34.72 12.26 23.76
C GLN A 393 -33.72 11.35 24.46
N TYR A 394 -34.02 10.98 25.70
CA TYR A 394 -33.19 10.03 26.45
C TYR A 394 -33.35 8.62 25.90
N GLY A 395 -32.25 7.95 25.60
CA GLY A 395 -32.30 6.66 24.94
C GLY A 395 -31.02 5.84 25.04
N TYR A 396 -31.07 4.67 24.42
CA TYR A 396 -29.92 3.81 24.16
C TYR A 396 -30.11 3.13 22.80
N ALA A 397 -29.03 2.58 22.25
CA ALA A 397 -29.05 1.92 20.96
C ALA A 397 -28.85 0.40 21.07
N LYS A 398 -29.41 -0.33 20.10
CA LYS A 398 -29.14 -1.75 19.86
C LYS A 398 -28.64 -1.97 18.44
N ILE A 399 -27.60 -2.79 18.32
CA ILE A 399 -27.02 -3.21 17.05
C ILE A 399 -27.14 -4.72 16.94
N THR A 400 -27.79 -5.19 15.89
CA THR A 400 -28.00 -6.61 15.63
C THR A 400 -27.35 -7.01 14.31
N PHE A 401 -26.35 -7.88 14.40
CA PHE A 401 -25.70 -8.47 13.23
C PHE A 401 -26.42 -9.77 12.88
N HIS A 402 -27.41 -9.73 11.98
CA HIS A 402 -28.19 -10.92 11.63
C HIS A 402 -27.37 -11.99 10.91
N ASN A 403 -26.43 -11.56 10.05
CA ASN A 403 -25.52 -12.43 9.31
C ASN A 403 -24.32 -11.65 8.73
N GLU A 404 -23.51 -12.31 7.90
CA GLU A 404 -22.32 -11.75 7.24
C GLU A 404 -22.62 -10.57 6.27
N THR A 405 -23.88 -10.37 5.88
CA THR A 405 -24.29 -9.32 4.93
C THR A 405 -25.27 -8.31 5.50
N THR A 406 -25.92 -8.58 6.63
CA THR A 406 -27.00 -7.74 7.16
C THR A 406 -26.76 -7.31 8.61
N LEU A 407 -26.79 -6.00 8.84
CA LEU A 407 -26.71 -5.34 10.14
C LEU A 407 -27.93 -4.44 10.32
N LYS A 408 -28.58 -4.51 11.48
CA LYS A 408 -29.69 -3.63 11.87
C LYS A 408 -29.28 -2.76 13.05
N PHE A 409 -29.66 -1.50 13.03
CA PHE A 409 -29.50 -0.55 14.11
C PHE A 409 -30.89 -0.05 14.57
N GLU A 410 -31.06 0.10 15.88
CA GLU A 410 -32.28 0.61 16.51
C GLU A 410 -31.89 1.58 17.63
N GLN A 411 -32.48 2.77 17.64
CA GLN A 411 -32.44 3.70 18.78
C GLN A 411 -33.77 3.59 19.54
N ILE A 412 -33.69 3.41 20.85
CA ILE A 412 -34.83 3.19 21.74
C ILE A 412 -35.00 4.40 22.67
N ASP A 413 -36.22 4.89 22.80
CA ASP A 413 -36.58 5.95 23.76
C ASP A 413 -37.00 5.37 25.12
N THR A 414 -36.53 6.02 26.19
CA THR A 414 -36.80 5.65 27.58
C THR A 414 -38.07 6.28 28.14
N GLY A 415 -38.68 7.24 27.42
CA GLY A 415 -39.99 7.77 27.77
C GLY A 415 -41.15 6.82 27.43
N GLY A 416 -40.90 5.84 26.54
CA GLY A 416 -41.94 5.07 25.89
C GLY A 416 -41.69 3.59 25.62
N ASP A 417 -40.44 3.13 25.71
CA ASP A 417 -40.00 1.77 25.34
C ASP A 417 -40.37 1.40 23.88
N TRP A 418 -40.26 2.36 22.97
CA TRP A 418 -40.41 2.15 21.53
C TRP A 418 -39.17 2.61 20.76
N VAL A 419 -38.98 2.00 19.59
CA VAL A 419 -37.90 2.35 18.67
C VAL A 419 -38.22 3.70 17.99
N ILE A 420 -37.37 4.70 18.20
CA ILE A 420 -37.53 6.05 17.63
C ILE A 420 -36.88 6.20 16.26
N ASP A 421 -35.84 5.43 15.98
CA ASP A 421 -35.25 5.32 14.65
C ASP A 421 -34.68 3.90 14.45
N SER A 422 -34.76 3.41 13.21
CA SER A 422 -34.17 2.13 12.83
C SER A 422 -33.75 2.14 11.37
N PHE A 423 -32.62 1.52 11.09
CA PHE A 423 -32.17 1.30 9.72
C PHE A 423 -31.40 -0.02 9.59
N THR A 424 -31.30 -0.50 8.35
CA THR A 424 -30.60 -1.73 8.01
C THR A 424 -29.52 -1.45 6.97
N LEU A 425 -28.30 -1.93 7.22
CA LEU A 425 -27.20 -1.99 6.26
C LEU A 425 -27.15 -3.38 5.64
N VAL A 426 -27.08 -3.42 4.31
CA VAL A 426 -26.88 -4.67 3.55
C VAL A 426 -25.60 -4.56 2.73
N GLN A 427 -24.58 -5.35 3.03
CA GLN A 427 -23.29 -5.33 2.33
C GLN A 427 -23.04 -6.68 1.64
N ASN A 428 -23.26 -6.70 0.33
CA ASN A 428 -23.08 -7.89 -0.52
C ASN A 428 -21.64 -7.99 -1.09
N ARG A 429 -20.85 -6.90 -0.99
CA ARG A 429 -19.49 -6.83 -1.55
C ARG A 429 -18.54 -6.10 -0.60
N HIS A 430 -17.92 -6.86 0.31
CA HIS A 430 -16.85 -6.37 1.20
C HIS A 430 -15.48 -6.20 0.50
N VAL A 431 -15.45 -6.03 -0.83
CA VAL A 431 -14.23 -5.97 -1.64
C VAL A 431 -13.55 -4.61 -1.46
N LEU A 432 -12.20 -4.58 -1.37
CA LEU A 432 -11.32 -3.39 -1.47
C LEU A 432 -12.07 -2.24 -2.13
N SER A 433 -12.43 -1.23 -1.33
CA SER A 433 -13.58 -0.36 -1.60
C SER A 433 -13.63 0.04 -3.09
N PHE A 434 -14.75 -0.22 -3.76
CA PHE A 434 -15.02 0.29 -5.12
C PHE A 434 -14.64 1.77 -5.25
N TYR A 435 -14.77 2.50 -4.15
CA TYR A 435 -14.37 3.89 -3.98
C TYR A 435 -12.87 4.13 -3.91
N TYR A 436 -12.06 3.28 -3.29
CA TYR A 436 -10.61 3.33 -3.41
C TYR A 436 -10.19 3.20 -4.87
N VAL A 437 -10.69 2.18 -5.59
CA VAL A 437 -10.41 2.01 -7.03
C VAL A 437 -10.84 3.22 -7.83
N ARG A 438 -12.06 3.73 -7.58
CA ARG A 438 -12.60 4.91 -8.27
C ARG A 438 -11.80 6.18 -7.96
N ARG A 439 -11.38 6.41 -6.72
CA ARG A 439 -10.54 7.54 -6.31
C ARG A 439 -9.17 7.46 -6.97
N ARG A 440 -8.53 6.27 -6.96
CA ARG A 440 -7.26 6.05 -7.64
C ARG A 440 -7.38 6.35 -9.14
N TYR A 441 -8.46 5.91 -9.79
CA TYR A 441 -8.74 6.20 -11.21
C TYR A 441 -9.23 7.61 -11.53
N ASN A 442 -9.55 8.42 -10.51
CA ASN A 442 -9.88 9.83 -10.67
C ASN A 442 -8.68 10.76 -10.40
N TYR A 443 -7.53 10.22 -9.99
CA TYR A 443 -6.35 11.00 -9.58
C TYR A 443 -5.94 12.10 -10.57
N TRP A 444 -5.90 11.78 -11.87
CA TRP A 444 -5.53 12.73 -12.92
C TRP A 444 -6.66 13.73 -13.26
N ASN A 445 -7.91 13.27 -13.25
CA ASN A 445 -9.07 14.13 -13.49
C ASN A 445 -9.20 15.23 -12.43
N GLU A 446 -8.93 14.91 -11.16
CA GLU A 446 -8.92 15.88 -10.05
C GLU A 446 -7.82 16.95 -10.20
N ARG A 447 -6.80 16.68 -11.02
CA ARG A 447 -5.68 17.58 -11.32
C ARG A 447 -5.81 18.24 -12.70
N GLY A 448 -6.95 18.08 -13.38
CA GLY A 448 -7.19 18.65 -14.70
C GLY A 448 -6.36 18.01 -15.82
N ILE A 449 -5.83 16.80 -15.62
CA ILE A 449 -5.06 16.07 -16.63
C ILE A 449 -5.95 15.00 -17.26
N ASP A 450 -6.17 15.10 -18.57
CA ASP A 450 -6.98 14.15 -19.33
C ASP A 450 -6.20 12.86 -19.67
N GLY A 451 -6.92 11.82 -20.09
CA GLY A 451 -6.30 10.57 -20.51
C GLY A 451 -7.28 9.42 -20.76
N PRO A 452 -6.78 8.26 -21.22
CA PRO A 452 -7.61 7.09 -21.48
C PRO A 452 -8.30 6.57 -20.22
N LYS A 453 -9.58 6.17 -20.36
CA LYS A 453 -10.37 5.61 -19.27
C LYS A 453 -9.76 4.29 -18.78
N PRO A 454 -9.41 4.16 -17.49
CA PRO A 454 -8.80 2.95 -16.96
C PRO A 454 -9.81 1.81 -16.78
N THR A 455 -9.35 0.56 -16.90
CA THR A 455 -10.15 -0.65 -16.64
C THR A 455 -9.60 -1.41 -15.45
N PHE A 456 -10.36 -1.63 -14.38
CA PHE A 456 -9.91 -2.46 -13.24
C PHE A 456 -9.81 -3.95 -13.62
N PRO A 457 -8.80 -4.70 -13.12
CA PRO A 457 -7.63 -4.27 -12.34
C PRO A 457 -6.44 -3.78 -13.17
N PHE A 458 -6.55 -3.68 -14.49
CA PHE A 458 -5.38 -3.56 -15.37
C PHE A 458 -4.97 -2.12 -15.70
N GLY A 459 -5.80 -1.13 -15.37
CA GLY A 459 -5.64 0.24 -15.84
C GLY A 459 -5.63 0.27 -17.37
N TYR A 460 -4.56 0.79 -17.96
CA TYR A 460 -4.34 0.83 -19.42
C TYR A 460 -3.58 -0.39 -19.98
N THR A 461 -3.04 -1.28 -19.13
CA THR A 461 -2.20 -2.39 -19.64
C THR A 461 -3.00 -3.42 -20.45
N LEU A 462 -4.32 -3.45 -20.31
CA LEU A 462 -5.19 -4.20 -21.22
C LEU A 462 -5.20 -3.64 -22.64
N ASP A 463 -5.10 -2.31 -22.81
CA ASP A 463 -5.06 -1.70 -24.14
C ASP A 463 -3.77 -2.09 -24.86
N LYS A 464 -2.64 -2.16 -24.13
CA LYS A 464 -1.37 -2.74 -24.64
C LYS A 464 -1.50 -4.21 -25.07
N ALA A 465 -2.50 -4.93 -24.56
CA ALA A 465 -2.78 -6.31 -24.99
C ALA A 465 -3.70 -6.40 -26.20
N ARG A 466 -4.47 -5.35 -26.49
CA ARG A 466 -5.48 -5.33 -27.56
C ARG A 466 -4.98 -4.66 -28.83
N TYR A 467 -4.08 -3.69 -28.70
CA TYR A 467 -3.62 -2.85 -29.81
C TYR A 467 -2.13 -3.05 -30.06
N ASP A 468 -1.69 -2.77 -31.28
CA ASP A 468 -0.27 -2.63 -31.59
C ASP A 468 0.31 -1.48 -30.72
N PRO A 469 1.43 -1.74 -30.01
CA PRO A 469 2.02 -0.73 -29.11
C PRO A 469 2.39 0.57 -29.82
N PHE A 470 2.80 0.54 -31.09
CA PHE A 470 3.12 1.73 -31.88
C PHE A 470 1.86 2.58 -32.09
N ASP A 471 0.81 1.96 -32.64
CA ASP A 471 -0.43 2.68 -32.99
C ASP A 471 -1.11 3.27 -31.75
N LEU A 472 -1.02 2.57 -30.61
CA LEU A 472 -1.60 3.02 -29.34
C LEU A 472 -0.95 4.30 -28.82
N GLU A 473 0.39 4.38 -28.82
CA GLU A 473 1.11 5.56 -28.33
C GLU A 473 0.86 6.78 -29.22
N ILE A 474 0.88 6.59 -30.54
CA ILE A 474 0.57 7.66 -31.51
C ILE A 474 -0.86 8.15 -31.35
N LYS A 475 -1.82 7.23 -31.18
CA LYS A 475 -3.22 7.56 -30.95
C LYS A 475 -3.40 8.41 -29.69
N TRP A 476 -2.80 8.02 -28.57
CA TRP A 476 -2.94 8.77 -27.32
C TRP A 476 -2.27 10.14 -27.36
N LEU A 477 -1.08 10.24 -27.95
CA LEU A 477 -0.42 11.53 -28.15
C LEU A 477 -1.31 12.49 -28.97
N LYS A 478 -1.94 11.99 -30.04
CA LYS A 478 -2.89 12.76 -30.85
C LYS A 478 -4.18 13.11 -30.11
N SER A 479 -4.70 12.22 -29.27
CA SER A 479 -5.97 12.44 -28.56
C SER A 479 -5.86 13.37 -27.35
N TYR A 480 -4.76 13.30 -26.60
CA TYR A 480 -4.65 13.98 -25.30
C TYR A 480 -3.54 15.05 -25.26
N GLY A 481 -2.73 15.17 -26.32
CA GLY A 481 -1.68 16.17 -26.43
C GLY A 481 -0.38 15.78 -25.71
N LYS A 482 0.49 16.78 -25.46
CA LYS A 482 1.87 16.55 -25.03
C LYS A 482 2.02 16.04 -23.57
N LEU A 483 0.96 16.15 -22.78
CA LEU A 483 0.90 15.76 -21.37
C LEU A 483 -0.45 15.10 -21.07
N TYR A 484 -0.45 13.85 -20.59
CA TYR A 484 -1.69 13.14 -20.26
C TYR A 484 -1.49 12.07 -19.19
N GLY A 485 -2.56 11.70 -18.51
CA GLY A 485 -2.56 10.76 -17.39
C GLY A 485 -3.00 9.35 -17.80
N VAL A 486 -2.28 8.33 -17.35
CA VAL A 486 -2.67 6.92 -17.50
C VAL A 486 -2.55 6.18 -16.16
N TYR A 487 -3.00 4.92 -16.12
CA TYR A 487 -2.94 4.08 -14.92
C TYR A 487 -2.29 2.71 -15.20
N THR A 488 -1.15 2.39 -14.59
CA THR A 488 -0.62 1.01 -14.62
C THR A 488 -1.18 0.22 -13.44
N GLY A 489 -2.16 -0.65 -13.68
CA GLY A 489 -2.94 -1.17 -12.56
C GLY A 489 -3.66 -0.02 -11.86
N LEU A 490 -3.47 0.15 -10.55
CA LEU A 490 -4.01 1.29 -9.76
C LEU A 490 -3.01 2.45 -9.58
N LEU A 491 -1.81 2.35 -10.17
CA LEU A 491 -0.77 3.37 -10.07
C LEU A 491 -0.99 4.47 -11.11
N PRO A 492 -1.23 5.74 -10.72
CA PRO A 492 -1.25 6.86 -11.64
C PRO A 492 0.14 7.08 -12.24
N THR A 493 0.20 7.16 -13.56
CA THR A 493 1.40 7.41 -14.35
C THR A 493 1.17 8.62 -15.25
N LEU A 494 2.07 9.60 -15.21
CA LEU A 494 2.02 10.77 -16.08
C LEU A 494 2.82 10.48 -17.36
N ILE A 495 2.24 10.73 -18.53
CA ILE A 495 2.94 10.65 -19.80
C ILE A 495 3.38 12.05 -20.23
N VAL A 496 4.67 12.21 -20.49
CA VAL A 496 5.30 13.49 -20.84
C VAL A 496 6.00 13.36 -22.20
N SER A 497 5.61 14.19 -23.17
CA SER A 497 6.25 14.27 -24.49
C SER A 497 6.69 15.69 -24.88
N ASP A 498 6.56 16.64 -23.95
CA ASP A 498 7.11 17.99 -24.08
C ASP A 498 8.65 17.96 -23.84
N PRO A 499 9.47 18.37 -24.82
CA PRO A 499 10.93 18.39 -24.69
C PRO A 499 11.46 19.18 -23.50
N ASP A 500 10.80 20.29 -23.12
CA ASP A 500 11.23 21.13 -22.00
C ASP A 500 10.97 20.45 -20.65
N LEU A 501 9.82 19.77 -20.52
CA LEU A 501 9.55 18.94 -19.34
C LEU A 501 10.46 17.71 -19.29
N ILE A 502 10.75 17.07 -20.42
CA ILE A 502 11.70 15.96 -20.48
C ILE A 502 13.07 16.43 -19.98
N LYS A 503 13.54 17.59 -20.44
CA LYS A 503 14.77 18.22 -19.96
C LYS A 503 14.72 18.51 -18.46
N GLN A 504 13.60 19.06 -17.97
CA GLN A 504 13.43 19.34 -16.55
C GLN A 504 13.55 18.05 -15.73
N ILE A 505 12.73 17.04 -16.03
CA ILE A 505 12.59 15.82 -15.23
C ILE A 505 13.85 14.94 -15.31
N PHE A 506 14.40 14.73 -16.52
CA PHE A 506 15.48 13.77 -16.72
C PHE A 506 16.88 14.37 -16.51
N VAL A 507 17.02 15.71 -16.53
CA VAL A 507 18.32 16.40 -16.47
C VAL A 507 18.37 17.43 -15.36
N LYS A 508 17.54 18.49 -15.39
CA LYS A 508 17.67 19.62 -14.44
C LYS A 508 17.36 19.19 -13.00
N ASP A 509 16.21 18.56 -12.82
CA ASP A 509 15.65 18.19 -11.51
C ASP A 509 15.91 16.72 -11.18
N PHE A 510 17.00 16.16 -11.74
CA PHE A 510 17.30 14.73 -11.63
C PHE A 510 17.29 14.24 -10.18
N GLN A 511 17.65 15.05 -9.20
CA GLN A 511 17.61 14.67 -7.78
C GLN A 511 16.20 14.34 -7.26
N SER A 512 15.17 14.97 -7.81
CA SER A 512 13.76 14.71 -7.47
C SER A 512 13.16 13.54 -8.27
N PHE A 513 13.80 13.15 -9.37
CA PHE A 513 13.34 12.13 -10.31
C PHE A 513 14.43 11.09 -10.60
N ASN A 514 15.21 10.71 -9.59
CA ASN A 514 16.40 9.88 -9.78
C ASN A 514 16.12 8.38 -9.83
N ASN A 515 14.89 7.94 -9.54
CA ASN A 515 14.52 6.54 -9.42
C ASN A 515 13.67 6.07 -10.60
N ARG A 516 13.64 4.76 -10.81
CA ARG A 516 12.72 4.06 -11.73
C ARG A 516 11.62 3.37 -10.94
N ARG A 517 10.70 2.69 -11.61
CA ARG A 517 9.66 1.89 -10.97
C ARG A 517 10.30 0.77 -10.14
N ILE A 518 9.69 0.48 -9.00
CA ILE A 518 10.10 -0.63 -8.15
C ILE A 518 9.47 -1.92 -8.71
N LEU A 519 10.31 -2.82 -9.22
CA LEU A 519 9.92 -4.15 -9.70
C LEU A 519 10.52 -5.22 -8.78
N ASN A 520 10.20 -5.15 -7.49
CA ASN A 520 10.74 -6.09 -6.50
C ASN A 520 10.44 -7.53 -6.92
N SER A 521 11.50 -8.32 -7.11
CA SER A 521 11.39 -9.75 -7.37
C SER A 521 11.50 -10.55 -6.08
N TYR A 522 10.99 -11.78 -6.09
CA TYR A 522 11.25 -12.76 -5.02
C TYR A 522 12.75 -13.13 -4.95
N HIS A 523 13.46 -13.04 -6.08
CA HIS A 523 14.88 -13.33 -6.13
C HIS A 523 15.71 -12.06 -5.88
N GLU A 524 16.50 -12.05 -4.80
CA GLU A 524 17.28 -10.89 -4.33
C GLU A 524 18.17 -10.26 -5.42
N VAL A 525 18.83 -11.09 -6.24
CA VAL A 525 19.75 -10.65 -7.31
C VAL A 525 19.10 -9.67 -8.30
N TRP A 526 17.80 -9.79 -8.59
CA TRP A 526 17.13 -8.82 -9.46
C TRP A 526 17.08 -7.41 -8.83
N ASN A 527 17.01 -7.32 -7.51
CA ASN A 527 16.85 -6.04 -6.81
C ASN A 527 18.20 -5.33 -6.58
N LEU A 528 19.33 -5.95 -6.94
CA LEU A 528 20.70 -5.49 -6.67
C LEU A 528 21.45 -5.04 -7.94
N ASN A 529 20.75 -4.75 -9.04
CA ASN A 529 21.37 -4.41 -10.32
C ASN A 529 21.23 -2.93 -10.70
N LEU A 530 22.10 -2.45 -11.60
CA LEU A 530 22.13 -1.07 -12.09
C LEU A 530 20.78 -0.55 -12.63
N PHE A 531 19.93 -1.41 -13.19
CA PHE A 531 18.65 -0.98 -13.75
C PHE A 531 17.59 -0.78 -12.67
N SER A 532 17.47 -1.73 -11.73
CA SER A 532 16.39 -1.79 -10.73
C SER A 532 16.67 -0.99 -9.46
N SER A 533 17.94 -0.70 -9.17
CA SER A 533 18.34 -0.07 -7.91
C SER A 533 17.88 1.38 -7.79
N GLU A 534 17.56 1.77 -6.55
CA GLU A 534 17.33 3.16 -6.17
C GLU A 534 18.62 3.99 -6.17
N TYR A 535 18.52 5.30 -6.03
CA TYR A 535 19.59 6.26 -6.29
C TYR A 535 20.92 5.95 -5.61
N THR A 536 20.91 5.65 -4.31
CA THR A 536 22.15 5.44 -3.55
C THR A 536 22.93 4.22 -4.04
N PRO A 537 22.36 2.98 -4.08
CA PRO A 537 23.06 1.84 -4.69
C PRO A 537 23.33 2.04 -6.18
N TRP A 538 22.38 2.60 -6.93
CA TRP A 538 22.54 2.89 -8.36
C TRP A 538 23.77 3.75 -8.65
N LYS A 539 23.98 4.83 -7.90
CA LYS A 539 25.11 5.74 -8.08
C LYS A 539 26.43 5.00 -7.85
N HIS A 540 26.47 4.14 -6.85
CA HIS A 540 27.61 3.27 -6.58
C HIS A 540 27.88 2.31 -7.75
N TYR A 541 26.88 1.52 -8.16
CA TYR A 541 27.01 0.57 -9.28
C TYR A 541 27.36 1.26 -10.60
N ARG A 542 26.78 2.42 -10.89
CA ARG A 542 27.06 3.21 -12.10
C ARG A 542 28.52 3.66 -12.12
N SER A 543 29.04 4.13 -10.98
CA SER A 543 30.43 4.58 -10.87
C SER A 543 31.43 3.44 -11.07
N LEU A 544 31.09 2.23 -10.62
CA LEU A 544 31.93 1.02 -10.76
C LEU A 544 31.96 0.47 -12.18
N THR A 545 30.83 0.53 -12.89
CA THR A 545 30.67 -0.08 -14.22
C THR A 545 31.07 0.84 -15.37
N THR A 546 31.02 2.16 -15.18
CA THR A 546 31.34 3.14 -16.24
C THR A 546 32.75 2.98 -16.84
N PRO A 547 33.84 2.73 -16.06
CA PRO A 547 35.19 2.57 -16.61
C PRO A 547 35.33 1.43 -17.63
N ALA A 548 34.54 0.37 -17.50
CA ALA A 548 34.56 -0.77 -18.42
C ALA A 548 34.07 -0.41 -19.84
N PHE A 549 33.33 0.69 -19.99
CA PHE A 549 32.85 1.22 -21.28
C PHE A 549 33.71 2.37 -21.83
N SER A 550 34.94 2.53 -21.32
CA SER A 550 35.91 3.49 -21.86
C SER A 550 36.42 3.08 -23.25
N THR A 551 36.81 4.05 -24.08
CA THR A 551 37.25 3.81 -25.46
C THR A 551 38.38 2.77 -25.55
N GLY A 552 39.37 2.85 -24.66
CA GLY A 552 40.49 1.90 -24.63
C GLY A 552 40.05 0.46 -24.31
N LYS A 553 39.12 0.28 -23.37
CA LYS A 553 38.59 -1.04 -23.03
C LYS A 553 37.70 -1.61 -24.14
N LEU A 554 36.85 -0.79 -24.75
CA LEU A 554 36.06 -1.21 -25.92
C LEU A 554 36.94 -1.62 -27.11
N ARG A 555 38.03 -0.88 -27.37
CA ARG A 555 39.00 -1.26 -28.40
C ARG A 555 39.67 -2.61 -28.12
N SER A 556 39.98 -2.88 -26.86
CA SER A 556 40.57 -4.17 -26.46
C SER A 556 39.66 -5.39 -26.69
N MET A 557 38.35 -5.17 -26.91
CA MET A 557 37.37 -6.22 -27.23
C MET A 557 37.26 -6.53 -28.74
N ASN A 558 37.91 -5.75 -29.62
CA ASN A 558 37.84 -5.93 -31.07
C ASN A 558 38.11 -7.38 -31.55
N PRO A 559 39.14 -8.10 -31.08
CA PRO A 559 39.40 -9.46 -31.54
C PRO A 559 38.25 -10.43 -31.21
N LEU A 560 37.54 -10.18 -30.11
CA LEU A 560 36.34 -10.96 -29.73
C LEU A 560 35.17 -10.62 -30.66
N ILE A 561 34.99 -9.33 -30.99
CA ILE A 561 33.97 -8.87 -31.93
C ILE A 561 34.18 -9.52 -33.30
N GLU A 562 35.39 -9.46 -33.86
CA GLU A 562 35.73 -10.04 -35.16
C GLU A 562 35.49 -11.55 -35.19
N ARG A 563 35.89 -12.27 -34.12
CA ARG A 563 35.65 -13.71 -34.01
C ARG A 563 34.15 -14.05 -34.07
N CYS A 564 33.31 -13.29 -33.37
CA CYS A 564 31.86 -13.48 -33.39
C CYS A 564 31.26 -13.15 -34.76
N ILE A 565 31.73 -12.10 -35.43
CA ILE A 565 31.29 -11.74 -36.78
C ILE A 565 31.68 -12.84 -37.78
N GLN A 566 32.90 -13.39 -37.69
CA GLN A 566 33.32 -14.48 -38.57
C GLN A 566 32.43 -15.72 -38.39
N LYS A 567 32.03 -16.03 -37.14
CA LYS A 567 31.10 -17.14 -36.87
C LYS A 567 29.73 -16.89 -37.51
N LEU A 568 29.21 -15.66 -37.46
CA LEU A 568 27.99 -15.25 -38.15
C LEU A 568 28.15 -15.39 -39.68
N PHE A 569 29.24 -14.91 -40.28
CA PHE A 569 29.42 -15.02 -41.72
C PHE A 569 29.61 -16.46 -42.20
N ASN A 570 30.20 -17.32 -41.39
CA ASN A 570 30.26 -18.74 -41.69
C ASN A 570 28.86 -19.38 -41.75
N SER A 571 27.88 -18.92 -40.94
CA SER A 571 26.48 -19.39 -41.04
C SER A 571 25.78 -18.80 -42.26
N LEU A 572 26.03 -17.53 -42.57
CA LEU A 572 25.42 -16.85 -43.72
C LEU A 572 25.99 -17.29 -45.08
N ASP A 573 27.25 -17.74 -45.15
CA ASP A 573 27.90 -18.11 -46.42
C ASP A 573 27.31 -19.35 -47.11
N ILE A 574 26.57 -20.17 -46.38
CA ILE A 574 26.01 -21.43 -46.85
C ILE A 574 24.50 -21.37 -47.11
N VAL A 575 23.89 -20.18 -47.03
CA VAL A 575 22.45 -19.96 -47.26
C VAL A 575 22.22 -18.84 -48.27
N ASP A 576 21.10 -18.90 -49.00
CA ASP A 576 20.68 -17.84 -49.94
C ASP A 576 19.68 -16.85 -49.29
N GLN A 577 19.12 -17.25 -48.15
CA GLN A 577 18.20 -16.48 -47.34
C GLN A 577 18.47 -16.74 -45.87
N PHE A 578 18.26 -15.73 -45.03
CA PHE A 578 18.37 -15.85 -43.58
C PHE A 578 17.21 -15.12 -42.90
N GLU A 579 16.88 -15.57 -41.69
CA GLU A 579 15.94 -14.90 -40.81
C GLU A 579 16.75 -13.97 -39.89
N PRO A 580 16.72 -12.63 -40.09
CA PRO A 580 17.64 -11.74 -39.41
C PRO A 580 17.51 -11.74 -37.89
N LYS A 581 16.30 -11.91 -37.34
CA LYS A 581 16.10 -11.83 -35.90
C LYS A 581 16.81 -12.96 -35.16
N SER A 582 16.69 -14.19 -35.65
CA SER A 582 17.31 -15.39 -35.11
C SER A 582 18.83 -15.32 -35.19
N GLU A 583 19.38 -15.05 -36.39
CA GLU A 583 20.83 -14.98 -36.60
C GLU A 583 21.47 -13.87 -35.76
N PHE A 584 20.85 -12.67 -35.72
CA PHE A 584 21.40 -11.57 -34.91
C PHE A 584 21.18 -11.75 -33.41
N THR A 585 20.18 -12.52 -32.98
CA THR A 585 20.02 -12.92 -31.57
C THR A 585 21.15 -13.87 -31.16
N GLN A 586 21.47 -14.86 -32.00
CA GLN A 586 22.60 -15.75 -31.74
C GLN A 586 23.93 -14.98 -31.73
N PHE A 587 24.14 -14.08 -32.68
CA PHE A 587 25.30 -13.18 -32.69
C PHE A 587 25.37 -12.32 -31.42
N SER A 588 24.24 -11.79 -30.95
CA SER A 588 24.15 -10.95 -29.74
C SER A 588 24.47 -11.75 -28.46
N ILE A 589 24.08 -13.02 -28.39
CA ILE A 589 24.51 -13.93 -27.32
C ILE A 589 26.02 -14.13 -27.39
N ASP A 590 26.55 -14.51 -28.56
CA ASP A 590 27.97 -14.83 -28.74
C ASP A 590 28.86 -13.64 -28.37
N ILE A 591 28.52 -12.43 -28.83
CA ILE A 591 29.29 -11.23 -28.52
C ILE A 591 29.23 -10.89 -27.03
N THR A 592 28.08 -11.09 -26.39
CA THR A 592 27.91 -10.83 -24.96
C THR A 592 28.71 -11.83 -24.16
N SER A 593 28.57 -13.13 -24.45
CA SER A 593 29.32 -14.22 -23.82
C SER A 593 30.83 -14.02 -23.94
N ALA A 594 31.31 -13.65 -25.12
CA ALA A 594 32.73 -13.39 -25.33
C ALA A 594 33.21 -12.12 -24.62
N SER A 595 32.52 -10.99 -24.80
CA SER A 595 33.01 -9.67 -24.35
C SER A 595 32.77 -9.41 -22.87
N PHE A 596 31.66 -9.94 -22.31
CA PHE A 596 31.32 -9.73 -20.91
C PHE A 596 31.80 -10.85 -19.99
N PHE A 597 31.84 -12.09 -20.49
CA PHE A 597 32.03 -13.28 -19.66
C PHE A 597 33.24 -14.13 -20.06
N ALA A 598 34.00 -13.72 -21.10
CA ALA A 598 35.15 -14.45 -21.62
C ALA A 598 34.90 -15.95 -21.85
N THR A 599 33.67 -16.29 -22.26
CA THR A 599 33.25 -17.67 -22.45
C THR A 599 32.53 -17.82 -23.78
N ASP A 600 32.59 -19.01 -24.35
CA ASP A 600 31.70 -19.41 -25.43
C ASP A 600 30.57 -20.21 -24.79
N THR A 601 29.39 -19.61 -24.71
CA THR A 601 28.21 -20.30 -24.15
C THR A 601 27.68 -21.39 -25.08
N GLY A 602 28.22 -21.47 -26.29
CA GLY A 602 27.65 -22.25 -27.38
C GLY A 602 26.26 -21.73 -27.76
N SER A 603 25.78 -22.16 -28.93
CA SER A 603 24.40 -21.93 -29.35
C SER A 603 23.45 -22.81 -28.52
N ASN A 604 23.33 -22.55 -27.21
CA ASN A 604 22.42 -23.28 -26.34
C ASN A 604 21.01 -22.67 -26.41
N PRO A 605 20.05 -23.31 -27.09
CA PRO A 605 18.72 -22.74 -27.31
C PRO A 605 17.96 -22.49 -26.01
N ILE A 606 18.28 -23.23 -24.95
CA ILE A 606 17.64 -23.10 -23.63
C ILE A 606 17.96 -21.73 -23.03
N ILE A 607 19.19 -21.23 -23.20
CA ILE A 607 19.59 -19.92 -22.65
C ILE A 607 18.79 -18.81 -23.34
N SER A 608 18.72 -18.84 -24.67
CA SER A 608 17.92 -17.87 -25.45
C SER A 608 16.45 -17.93 -25.05
N GLN A 609 15.86 -19.13 -24.97
CA GLN A 609 14.47 -19.32 -24.55
C GLN A 609 14.18 -18.74 -23.16
N ARG A 610 15.07 -18.98 -22.17
CA ARG A 610 14.90 -18.45 -20.81
C ARG A 610 15.10 -16.93 -20.74
N CYS A 611 15.97 -16.35 -21.57
CA CYS A 611 16.09 -14.89 -21.68
C CYS A 611 14.82 -14.28 -22.26
N LEU A 612 14.29 -14.87 -23.34
CA LEU A 612 13.03 -14.44 -23.94
C LEU A 612 11.88 -14.51 -22.92
N GLU A 613 11.76 -15.60 -22.16
CA GLU A 613 10.74 -15.74 -21.11
C GLU A 613 10.82 -14.67 -20.00
N LEU A 614 11.98 -14.04 -19.79
CA LEU A 614 12.19 -12.97 -18.82
C LEU A 614 11.83 -11.59 -19.35
N VAL A 615 12.15 -11.31 -20.62
CA VAL A 615 11.87 -10.01 -21.26
C VAL A 615 10.46 -9.95 -21.85
N ASP A 616 9.88 -11.11 -22.20
CA ASP A 616 8.52 -11.28 -22.72
C ASP A 616 7.49 -11.30 -21.58
N ILE A 617 7.30 -10.14 -20.95
CA ILE A 617 6.36 -9.93 -19.84
C ILE A 617 4.97 -9.62 -20.41
N PRO A 618 3.97 -10.49 -20.18
CA PRO A 618 2.61 -10.22 -20.64
C PRO A 618 1.99 -9.00 -19.94
N ALA A 619 1.34 -8.12 -20.70
CA ALA A 619 0.78 -6.88 -20.18
C ALA A 619 -0.27 -7.09 -19.07
N TRP A 620 -1.05 -8.19 -19.14
CA TRP A 620 -1.99 -8.58 -18.08
C TRP A 620 -1.29 -8.89 -16.76
N ARG A 621 -0.13 -9.56 -16.81
CA ARG A 621 0.65 -9.94 -15.62
C ARG A 621 1.23 -8.70 -14.95
N SER A 622 1.75 -7.77 -15.75
CA SER A 622 2.20 -6.45 -15.25
C SER A 622 1.06 -5.66 -14.60
N GLY A 623 -0.11 -5.61 -15.24
CA GLY A 623 -1.30 -4.94 -14.72
C GLY A 623 -1.78 -5.51 -13.38
N MET A 624 -1.84 -6.84 -13.25
CA MET A 624 -2.21 -7.50 -11.99
C MET A 624 -1.22 -7.17 -10.88
N VAL A 625 0.09 -7.27 -11.13
CA VAL A 625 1.12 -6.96 -10.12
C VAL A 625 1.03 -5.50 -9.65
N GLY A 626 0.67 -4.58 -10.53
CA GLY A 626 0.48 -3.16 -10.19
C GLY A 626 -0.84 -2.81 -9.50
N ALA A 627 -1.82 -3.73 -9.42
CA ALA A 627 -3.15 -3.44 -8.90
C ALA A 627 -3.59 -4.30 -7.72
N LEU A 628 -3.10 -5.54 -7.64
CA LEU A 628 -3.54 -6.50 -6.63
C LEU A 628 -2.49 -6.61 -5.52
N PRO A 629 -2.92 -6.68 -4.24
CA PRO A 629 -2.02 -7.02 -3.14
C PRO A 629 -1.32 -8.36 -3.37
N ARG A 630 -0.09 -8.48 -2.85
CA ARG A 630 0.74 -9.69 -3.01
C ARG A 630 0.05 -10.97 -2.53
N THR A 631 -0.82 -10.86 -1.53
CA THR A 631 -1.65 -11.99 -1.06
C THR A 631 -2.57 -12.53 -2.15
N ILE A 632 -3.23 -11.66 -2.92
CA ILE A 632 -4.10 -12.05 -4.03
C ILE A 632 -3.27 -12.62 -5.17
N LEU A 633 -2.14 -11.98 -5.50
CA LEU A 633 -1.25 -12.46 -6.54
C LEU A 633 -0.71 -13.87 -6.24
N ASN A 634 -0.39 -14.15 -4.97
CA ASN A 634 0.05 -15.47 -4.53
C ASN A 634 -1.02 -16.55 -4.71
N LEU A 635 -2.32 -16.23 -4.58
CA LEU A 635 -3.40 -17.18 -4.87
C LEU A 635 -3.38 -17.66 -6.33
N PHE A 636 -2.89 -16.82 -7.24
CA PHE A 636 -2.72 -17.14 -8.66
C PHE A 636 -1.30 -17.62 -9.02
N GLY A 637 -0.43 -17.84 -8.03
CA GLY A 637 0.97 -18.22 -8.26
C GLY A 637 1.83 -17.13 -8.92
N ILE A 638 1.46 -15.86 -8.75
CA ILE A 638 2.16 -14.70 -9.32
C ILE A 638 3.00 -14.02 -8.22
N GLU A 639 4.23 -14.47 -8.02
CA GLU A 639 5.10 -13.89 -6.97
C GLU A 639 5.76 -12.57 -7.39
N SER A 640 5.98 -12.38 -8.69
CA SER A 640 6.54 -11.16 -9.30
C SER A 640 6.14 -11.09 -10.78
N VAL A 641 6.49 -9.97 -11.45
CA VAL A 641 6.32 -9.82 -12.90
C VAL A 641 7.12 -10.86 -13.70
N PHE A 642 8.26 -11.31 -13.17
CA PHE A 642 9.12 -12.32 -13.80
C PHE A 642 8.61 -13.74 -13.57
N ARG A 643 8.92 -14.63 -14.52
CA ARG A 643 8.66 -16.07 -14.37
C ARG A 643 9.75 -16.71 -13.50
N PRO A 644 9.41 -17.34 -12.35
CA PRO A 644 10.42 -17.80 -11.42
C PRO A 644 11.43 -18.80 -11.99
N LYS A 645 10.95 -19.75 -12.81
CA LYS A 645 11.80 -20.76 -13.46
C LYS A 645 12.88 -20.14 -14.35
N ALA A 646 12.53 -19.11 -15.11
CA ALA A 646 13.47 -18.44 -16.01
C ALA A 646 14.51 -17.63 -15.24
N LEU A 647 14.08 -16.86 -14.24
CA LEU A 647 14.98 -16.02 -13.45
C LEU A 647 15.98 -16.88 -12.67
N ASN A 648 15.52 -17.94 -12.01
CA ASN A 648 16.38 -18.84 -11.25
C ASN A 648 17.43 -19.53 -12.15
N PHE A 649 17.02 -19.95 -13.36
CA PHE A 649 17.94 -20.58 -14.31
C PHE A 649 19.07 -19.62 -14.72
N ILE A 650 18.72 -18.40 -15.14
CA ILE A 650 19.72 -17.42 -15.60
C ILE A 650 20.63 -16.98 -14.44
N VAL A 651 20.09 -16.77 -13.24
CA VAL A 651 20.91 -16.44 -12.08
C VAL A 651 21.89 -17.57 -11.76
N GLN A 652 21.44 -18.83 -11.76
CA GLN A 652 22.32 -19.97 -11.48
C GLN A 652 23.40 -20.13 -12.56
N PHE A 653 23.02 -19.94 -13.82
CA PHE A 653 23.95 -19.94 -14.94
C PHE A 653 25.05 -18.88 -14.77
N LEU A 654 24.67 -17.65 -14.42
CA LEU A 654 25.62 -16.55 -14.22
C LEU A 654 26.48 -16.75 -12.96
N ARG A 655 25.95 -17.36 -11.89
CA ARG A 655 26.75 -17.76 -10.73
C ARG A 655 27.87 -18.71 -11.11
N THR A 656 27.60 -19.70 -11.95
CA THR A 656 28.62 -20.64 -12.46
C THR A 656 29.70 -19.91 -13.25
N ILE A 657 29.31 -19.02 -14.18
CA ILE A 657 30.26 -18.24 -14.99
C ILE A 657 31.12 -17.33 -14.11
N VAL A 658 30.51 -16.57 -13.19
CA VAL A 658 31.24 -15.68 -12.27
C VAL A 658 32.22 -16.50 -11.42
N GLY A 659 31.81 -17.68 -10.95
CA GLY A 659 32.66 -18.59 -10.19
C GLY A 659 33.87 -19.10 -10.98
N GLN A 660 33.67 -19.49 -12.25
CA GLN A 660 34.75 -19.92 -13.15
C GLN A 660 35.75 -18.80 -13.42
N GLN A 661 35.26 -17.60 -13.70
CA GLN A 661 36.09 -16.42 -13.99
C GLN A 661 37.02 -16.05 -12.82
N ARG A 662 36.58 -16.24 -11.58
CA ARG A 662 37.41 -15.99 -10.38
C ARG A 662 38.60 -16.94 -10.25
N GLN A 663 38.56 -18.11 -10.90
CA GLN A 663 39.62 -19.13 -10.81
C GLN A 663 40.70 -18.96 -11.89
N LEU A 664 40.48 -18.10 -12.89
CA LEU A 664 41.44 -17.87 -13.97
C LEU A 664 42.63 -16.99 -13.52
N ALA A 665 43.80 -17.23 -14.11
CA ALA A 665 45.02 -16.50 -13.78
C ALA A 665 44.94 -15.01 -14.18
N PRO A 666 45.60 -14.07 -13.46
CA PRO A 666 45.46 -12.62 -13.64
C PRO A 666 45.75 -12.05 -15.04
N TYR A 667 46.39 -12.84 -15.92
CA TYR A 667 46.91 -12.38 -17.21
C TYR A 667 46.11 -12.88 -18.43
N GLN A 668 44.99 -13.58 -18.25
CA GLN A 668 44.39 -14.35 -19.35
C GLN A 668 43.27 -13.67 -20.18
N GLN A 669 42.58 -12.60 -19.74
CA GLN A 669 41.60 -11.90 -20.60
C GLN A 669 41.11 -10.53 -20.06
N ASN A 670 40.75 -9.60 -20.96
CA ASN A 670 40.21 -8.27 -20.68
C ASN A 670 38.67 -8.21 -20.84
N ASP A 671 37.92 -9.04 -20.11
CA ASP A 671 36.44 -9.03 -20.16
C ASP A 671 35.79 -8.12 -19.09
N PHE A 672 34.48 -7.87 -19.25
CA PHE A 672 33.72 -7.00 -18.35
C PHE A 672 33.69 -7.47 -16.89
N ILE A 673 33.51 -8.78 -16.64
CA ILE A 673 33.45 -9.35 -15.29
C ILE A 673 34.76 -9.11 -14.56
N ARG A 674 35.89 -9.35 -15.23
CA ARG A 674 37.20 -9.11 -14.66
C ARG A 674 37.39 -7.64 -14.31
N LEU A 675 37.02 -6.74 -15.22
CA LEU A 675 37.06 -5.30 -14.95
C LEU A 675 36.17 -4.91 -13.77
N LEU A 676 34.98 -5.51 -13.65
CA LEU A 676 34.10 -5.28 -12.51
C LEU A 676 34.73 -5.77 -11.21
N ILE A 677 35.34 -6.96 -11.19
CA ILE A 677 36.03 -7.53 -10.02
C ILE A 677 37.25 -6.67 -9.63
N GLU A 678 38.04 -6.21 -10.60
CA GLU A 678 39.21 -5.34 -10.37
C GLU A 678 38.80 -3.98 -9.83
N GLN A 679 37.83 -3.31 -10.46
CA GLN A 679 37.29 -2.03 -9.99
C GLN A 679 36.65 -2.17 -8.60
N ASN A 680 36.03 -3.32 -8.34
CA ASN A 680 35.44 -3.62 -7.05
C ASN A 680 36.49 -3.66 -5.92
N GLY A 681 37.64 -4.28 -6.17
CA GLY A 681 38.75 -4.33 -5.20
C GLY A 681 39.35 -2.95 -4.86
N LEU A 682 39.06 -1.92 -5.66
CA LEU A 682 39.55 -0.54 -5.45
C LEU A 682 38.55 0.36 -4.71
N LYS A 683 37.34 -0.12 -4.37
CA LYS A 683 36.29 0.68 -3.72
C LYS A 683 35.96 0.16 -2.32
N THR A 684 35.45 1.06 -1.47
CA THR A 684 35.04 0.75 -0.09
C THR A 684 33.60 1.20 0.13
N PRO A 685 32.66 0.29 0.47
CA PRO A 685 32.82 -1.17 0.50
C PRO A 685 32.86 -1.78 -0.91
N PRO A 686 33.43 -2.99 -1.08
CA PRO A 686 33.29 -3.75 -2.32
C PRO A 686 31.87 -4.36 -2.46
N LEU A 687 31.43 -4.56 -3.69
CA LEU A 687 30.30 -5.38 -4.11
C LEU A 687 30.43 -6.80 -3.56
N THR A 688 29.30 -7.29 -3.05
CA THR A 688 29.05 -8.67 -2.68
C THR A 688 28.94 -9.58 -3.91
N ASP A 689 29.02 -10.88 -3.70
CA ASP A 689 28.85 -11.88 -4.76
C ASP A 689 27.50 -11.77 -5.48
N ASN A 690 26.43 -11.53 -4.73
CA ASN A 690 25.11 -11.32 -5.30
C ASN A 690 25.02 -10.04 -6.14
N GLU A 691 25.69 -8.96 -5.73
CA GLU A 691 25.73 -7.71 -6.50
C GLU A 691 26.55 -7.84 -7.79
N VAL A 692 27.64 -8.62 -7.77
CA VAL A 692 28.41 -8.96 -8.98
C VAL A 692 27.53 -9.75 -9.95
N VAL A 693 26.86 -10.82 -9.47
CA VAL A 693 25.93 -11.62 -10.28
C VAL A 693 24.75 -10.77 -10.78
N ALA A 694 24.28 -9.81 -9.99
CA ALA A 694 23.20 -8.90 -10.36
C ALA A 694 23.60 -7.97 -11.52
N GLN A 695 24.84 -7.45 -11.50
CA GLN A 695 25.35 -6.69 -12.65
C GLN A 695 25.46 -7.59 -13.89
N SER A 696 26.02 -8.79 -13.74
CA SER A 696 26.10 -9.79 -14.81
C SER A 696 24.74 -10.06 -15.44
N LEU A 697 23.70 -10.22 -14.62
CA LEU A 697 22.34 -10.46 -15.06
C LEU A 697 21.82 -9.34 -15.93
N ILE A 698 21.94 -8.08 -15.48
CA ILE A 698 21.40 -6.96 -16.25
C ILE A 698 22.19 -6.72 -17.54
N PHE A 699 23.51 -6.87 -17.53
CA PHE A 699 24.30 -6.72 -18.76
C PHE A 699 23.98 -7.81 -19.76
N PHE A 700 23.84 -9.06 -19.32
CA PHE A 700 23.45 -10.17 -20.19
C PHE A 700 22.07 -9.97 -20.82
N LEU A 701 21.07 -9.60 -20.02
CA LEU A 701 19.71 -9.36 -20.51
C LEU A 701 19.62 -8.12 -21.41
N ALA A 702 20.34 -7.04 -21.07
CA ALA A 702 20.33 -5.80 -21.83
C ALA A 702 21.03 -5.94 -23.19
N SER A 703 22.01 -6.81 -23.34
CA SER A 703 22.70 -7.00 -24.62
C SER A 703 22.10 -8.11 -25.49
N TYR A 704 21.43 -9.09 -24.88
CA TYR A 704 20.78 -10.22 -25.58
C TYR A 704 19.87 -9.77 -26.73
N GLU A 705 18.92 -8.88 -26.45
CA GLU A 705 17.83 -8.55 -27.40
C GLU A 705 18.07 -7.25 -28.17
N GLN A 706 18.80 -6.31 -27.57
CA GLN A 706 18.88 -4.93 -28.06
C GLN A 706 19.74 -4.82 -29.33
N ILE A 707 20.94 -5.41 -29.34
CA ILE A 707 21.83 -5.42 -30.52
C ILE A 707 21.15 -6.16 -31.67
N ALA A 708 20.56 -7.32 -31.37
CA ALA A 708 19.85 -8.14 -32.34
C ALA A 708 18.76 -7.34 -33.06
N SER A 709 17.92 -6.64 -32.29
CA SER A 709 16.80 -5.87 -32.84
C SER A 709 17.29 -4.72 -33.73
N VAL A 710 18.31 -3.97 -33.32
CA VAL A 710 18.86 -2.87 -34.14
C VAL A 710 19.49 -3.39 -35.44
N MET A 711 20.22 -4.50 -35.39
CA MET A 711 20.77 -5.15 -36.58
C MET A 711 19.66 -5.61 -37.54
N THR A 712 18.57 -6.18 -37.00
CA THR A 712 17.38 -6.57 -37.76
C THR A 712 16.73 -5.35 -38.44
N TYR A 713 16.53 -4.25 -37.71
CA TYR A 713 15.96 -3.01 -38.26
C TYR A 713 16.82 -2.42 -39.37
N CYS A 714 18.13 -2.31 -39.16
CA CYS A 714 19.05 -1.80 -40.17
C CYS A 714 19.05 -2.68 -41.42
N SER A 715 19.10 -4.01 -41.25
CA SER A 715 19.11 -4.95 -42.37
C SER A 715 17.79 -4.92 -43.17
N TYR A 716 16.66 -4.78 -42.48
CA TYR A 716 15.35 -4.58 -43.10
C TYR A 716 15.32 -3.31 -43.95
N GLU A 717 15.68 -2.16 -43.36
CA GLU A 717 15.64 -0.87 -44.08
C GLU A 717 16.64 -0.81 -45.23
N LEU A 718 17.82 -1.44 -45.08
CA LEU A 718 18.79 -1.55 -46.18
C LEU A 718 18.31 -2.46 -47.31
N ALA A 719 17.55 -3.52 -47.00
CA ALA A 719 16.94 -4.36 -48.02
C ALA A 719 15.78 -3.64 -48.74
N MET A 720 14.99 -2.85 -48.00
CA MET A 720 13.89 -2.05 -48.54
C MET A 720 14.37 -0.85 -49.39
N ASN A 721 15.55 -0.30 -49.10
CA ASN A 721 16.08 0.91 -49.74
C ASN A 721 17.46 0.65 -50.38
N GLN A 722 17.46 0.10 -51.60
CA GLN A 722 18.69 -0.33 -52.30
C GLN A 722 19.62 0.83 -52.67
N ASP A 723 19.08 2.03 -52.90
CA ASP A 723 19.84 3.26 -53.14
C ASP A 723 20.67 3.68 -51.91
N ILE A 724 20.05 3.60 -50.72
CA ILE A 724 20.74 3.85 -49.44
C ILE A 724 21.82 2.79 -49.21
N GLN A 725 21.51 1.52 -49.47
CA GLN A 725 22.49 0.43 -49.35
C GLN A 725 23.69 0.63 -50.30
N GLN A 726 23.44 1.04 -51.54
CA GLN A 726 24.47 1.27 -52.53
C GLN A 726 25.36 2.46 -52.16
N ARG A 727 24.78 3.56 -51.67
CA ARG A 727 25.56 4.71 -51.16
C ARG A 727 26.44 4.34 -49.97
N LEU A 728 25.93 3.52 -49.04
CA LEU A 728 26.74 3.03 -47.92
C LEU A 728 27.95 2.22 -48.42
N VAL A 729 27.77 1.36 -49.43
CA VAL A 729 28.87 0.60 -50.05
C VAL A 729 29.89 1.53 -50.69
N GLU A 730 29.47 2.61 -51.34
CA GLU A 730 30.36 3.60 -51.92
C GLU A 730 31.19 4.35 -50.88
N GLU A 731 30.61 4.66 -49.71
CA GLU A 731 31.36 5.24 -48.58
C GLU A 731 32.35 4.23 -47.99
N LEU A 732 31.90 3.01 -47.73
CA LEU A 732 32.73 1.94 -47.16
C LEU A 732 33.91 1.54 -48.06
N ASN A 733 33.76 1.62 -49.38
CA ASN A 733 34.83 1.33 -50.33
C ASN A 733 36.00 2.34 -50.29
N LYS A 734 35.80 3.52 -49.67
CA LYS A 734 36.79 4.60 -49.56
C LYS A 734 37.69 4.49 -48.32
N ILE A 735 37.39 3.59 -47.38
CA ILE A 735 38.14 3.44 -46.13
C ILE A 735 38.92 2.11 -46.10
N ASP A 736 39.93 2.04 -45.24
CA ASP A 736 40.65 0.80 -44.96
C ASP A 736 39.88 -0.03 -43.93
N LEU A 737 39.33 -1.16 -44.38
CA LEU A 737 38.48 -2.04 -43.57
C LEU A 737 39.28 -2.91 -42.59
N SER A 738 40.61 -3.00 -42.77
CA SER A 738 41.48 -3.67 -41.80
C SER A 738 41.65 -2.86 -40.51
N ASP A 739 41.41 -1.55 -40.56
CA ASP A 739 41.39 -0.68 -39.39
C ASP A 739 39.95 -0.45 -38.90
N LEU A 740 39.52 -1.25 -37.93
CA LEU A 740 38.19 -1.12 -37.34
C LEU A 740 37.92 0.26 -36.75
N GLU A 741 38.93 1.04 -36.35
CA GLU A 741 38.70 2.40 -35.86
C GLU A 741 38.24 3.33 -36.99
N GLN A 742 38.66 3.11 -38.23
CA GLN A 742 38.12 3.87 -39.36
C GLN A 742 36.64 3.56 -39.56
N ILE A 743 36.23 2.29 -39.44
CA ILE A 743 34.81 1.91 -39.53
C ILE A 743 34.00 2.60 -38.42
N VAL A 744 34.52 2.60 -37.19
CA VAL A 744 33.80 3.15 -36.04
C VAL A 744 33.70 4.67 -36.08
N ASN A 745 34.77 5.37 -36.48
CA ASN A 745 34.88 6.81 -36.35
C ASN A 745 34.60 7.60 -37.65
N ASN A 746 34.80 6.99 -38.83
CA ASN A 746 34.85 7.74 -40.09
C ASN A 746 33.68 7.43 -41.06
N VAL A 747 32.79 6.51 -40.72
CA VAL A 747 31.63 6.14 -41.55
C VAL A 747 30.37 6.83 -41.03
N ALA A 748 30.23 8.11 -41.36
CA ALA A 748 29.16 8.97 -40.84
C ALA A 748 27.79 8.54 -41.36
N TYR A 749 27.69 8.10 -42.62
CA TYR A 749 26.42 7.66 -43.19
C TYR A 749 25.91 6.37 -42.53
N LEU A 750 26.81 5.46 -42.15
CA LEU A 750 26.45 4.27 -41.37
C LEU A 750 25.89 4.62 -39.99
N GLU A 751 26.46 5.62 -39.30
CA GLU A 751 25.88 6.13 -38.06
C GLU A 751 24.48 6.70 -38.29
N ALA A 752 24.30 7.46 -39.37
CA ALA A 752 23.02 8.04 -39.73
C ALA A 752 21.94 6.98 -40.05
N ILE A 753 22.32 5.87 -40.69
CA ILE A 753 21.43 4.71 -40.93
C ILE A 753 21.03 4.05 -39.60
N ILE A 754 21.97 3.89 -38.66
CA ILE A 754 21.69 3.33 -37.34
C ILE A 754 20.77 4.28 -36.55
N ASP A 755 21.05 5.58 -36.56
CA ASP A 755 20.25 6.60 -35.86
C ASP A 755 18.83 6.67 -36.42
N GLU A 756 18.67 6.66 -37.75
CA GLU A 756 17.34 6.65 -38.38
C GLU A 756 16.59 5.34 -38.12
N SER A 757 17.29 4.20 -38.06
CA SER A 757 16.69 2.92 -37.67
C SER A 757 16.21 2.94 -36.22
N LEU A 758 17.00 3.52 -35.31
CA LEU A 758 16.66 3.69 -33.90
C LEU A 758 15.54 4.72 -33.69
N ARG A 759 15.42 5.73 -34.56
CA ARG A 759 14.30 6.67 -34.57
C ARG A 759 13.01 5.96 -34.97
N LYS A 760 13.06 5.23 -36.08
CA LYS A 760 11.88 4.56 -36.63
C LYS A 760 11.46 3.34 -35.80
N TYR A 761 12.41 2.68 -35.13
CA TYR A 761 12.18 1.46 -34.36
C TYR A 761 12.95 1.44 -33.04
N PRO A 762 12.67 2.36 -32.08
CA PRO A 762 13.32 2.38 -30.77
C PRO A 762 12.97 1.11 -29.99
N PRO A 763 13.95 0.26 -29.63
CA PRO A 763 13.67 -1.00 -28.93
C PRO A 763 12.93 -0.83 -27.59
N GLU A 764 13.18 0.30 -26.90
CA GLU A 764 12.49 0.68 -25.67
C GLU A 764 11.42 1.74 -25.96
N LEU A 765 10.15 1.34 -25.84
CA LEU A 765 9.00 2.17 -26.21
C LEU A 765 8.78 3.38 -25.31
N ARG A 766 9.10 3.23 -24.03
CA ARG A 766 8.94 4.28 -23.03
C ARG A 766 10.15 4.33 -22.11
N MET A 767 10.55 5.53 -21.75
CA MET A 767 11.43 5.70 -20.60
C MET A 767 10.63 6.07 -19.38
N GLU A 768 11.14 5.73 -18.19
CA GLU A 768 10.46 6.05 -16.95
C GLU A 768 11.36 6.74 -15.92
N ARG A 769 10.71 7.54 -15.06
CA ARG A 769 11.21 8.03 -13.78
C ARG A 769 10.10 7.95 -12.73
N ARG A 770 10.50 7.83 -11.47
CA ARG A 770 9.63 7.92 -10.31
C ARG A 770 10.06 9.11 -9.46
N VAL A 771 9.09 9.87 -8.96
CA VAL A 771 9.35 10.94 -7.98
C VAL A 771 9.96 10.33 -6.73
N SER A 772 11.22 10.67 -6.44
CA SER A 772 11.97 10.22 -5.27
C SER A 772 11.93 11.22 -4.12
N SER A 773 11.50 12.46 -4.39
CA SER A 773 11.25 13.47 -3.36
C SER A 773 10.16 13.03 -2.39
N GLN A 774 10.35 13.33 -1.10
CA GLN A 774 9.31 13.16 -0.07
C GLN A 774 8.31 14.33 -0.03
N GLN A 775 8.57 15.38 -0.80
CA GLN A 775 7.71 16.55 -0.95
C GLN A 775 7.06 16.59 -2.33
N LEU A 776 5.98 17.36 -2.46
CA LEU A 776 5.37 17.65 -3.76
C LEU A 776 6.38 18.29 -4.72
N VAL A 777 6.36 17.87 -5.98
CA VAL A 777 7.22 18.44 -7.04
C VAL A 777 6.33 19.10 -8.09
N SER A 778 6.61 20.37 -8.38
CA SER A 778 5.82 21.17 -9.31
C SER A 778 6.35 21.09 -10.74
N LEU A 779 5.45 20.92 -11.71
CA LEU A 779 5.69 21.12 -13.13
C LEU A 779 4.99 22.41 -13.56
N ASP A 780 5.65 23.55 -13.31
CA ASP A 780 5.05 24.90 -13.37
C ASP A 780 4.40 25.21 -14.72
N GLN A 781 5.02 24.79 -15.82
CA GLN A 781 4.51 25.02 -17.19
C GLN A 781 3.09 24.48 -17.40
N TYR A 782 2.70 23.43 -16.68
CA TYR A 782 1.39 22.78 -16.79
C TYR A 782 0.57 22.90 -15.50
N ASN A 783 1.06 23.63 -14.49
CA ASN A 783 0.43 23.78 -13.18
C ASN A 783 0.08 22.42 -12.51
N VAL A 784 0.97 21.43 -12.63
CA VAL A 784 0.78 20.09 -12.07
C VAL A 784 1.66 19.90 -10.83
N GLN A 785 1.05 19.39 -9.76
CA GLN A 785 1.77 18.97 -8.54
C GLN A 785 1.85 17.44 -8.49
N LEU A 786 3.07 16.92 -8.42
CA LEU A 786 3.35 15.49 -8.37
C LEU A 786 3.62 15.05 -6.93
N GLU A 787 2.95 13.98 -6.51
CA GLU A 787 3.16 13.35 -5.21
C GLU A 787 4.41 12.45 -5.22
N PRO A 788 5.00 12.18 -4.04
CA PRO A 788 5.99 11.12 -3.89
C PRO A 788 5.51 9.82 -4.55
N ASP A 789 6.45 9.08 -5.15
CA ASP A 789 6.20 7.82 -5.86
C ASP A 789 5.36 7.91 -7.15
N THR A 790 4.93 9.10 -7.58
CA THR A 790 4.29 9.27 -8.89
C THR A 790 5.23 8.79 -10.00
N LEU A 791 4.71 7.94 -10.89
CA LEU A 791 5.46 7.45 -12.04
C LEU A 791 5.29 8.41 -13.22
N ILE A 792 6.38 8.66 -13.94
CA ILE A 792 6.42 9.48 -15.13
C ILE A 792 7.02 8.64 -16.25
N GLU A 793 6.38 8.62 -17.40
CA GLU A 793 6.87 7.94 -18.59
C GLU A 793 6.97 8.90 -19.78
N VAL A 794 7.97 8.68 -20.64
CA VAL A 794 8.18 9.42 -21.89
C VAL A 794 7.97 8.45 -23.04
N PRO A 795 7.00 8.67 -23.94
CA PRO A 795 6.69 7.76 -25.02
C PRO A 795 7.69 7.96 -26.18
N THR A 796 8.87 7.34 -26.06
CA THR A 796 9.97 7.41 -27.02
C THR A 796 9.49 7.19 -28.45
N ILE A 797 8.71 6.13 -28.69
CA ILE A 797 8.22 5.79 -30.04
C ILE A 797 7.35 6.91 -30.64
N ALA A 798 6.45 7.48 -29.84
CA ALA A 798 5.56 8.53 -30.31
C ALA A 798 6.31 9.84 -30.56
N LEU A 799 7.31 10.12 -29.73
CA LEU A 799 8.16 11.29 -29.88
C LEU A 799 9.02 11.20 -31.16
N HIS A 800 9.56 10.02 -31.44
CA HIS A 800 10.39 9.76 -32.63
C HIS A 800 9.60 9.75 -33.94
N HIS A 801 8.27 9.58 -33.87
CA HIS A 801 7.35 9.65 -35.02
C HIS A 801 6.48 10.91 -35.01
N ASN A 802 6.77 11.87 -34.13
CA ASN A 802 6.07 13.13 -34.14
C ASN A 802 6.55 13.95 -35.36
N GLU A 803 5.62 14.23 -36.28
CA GLU A 803 5.88 14.97 -37.50
C GLU A 803 6.36 16.41 -37.25
N GLU A 804 6.06 16.98 -36.07
CA GLU A 804 6.60 18.27 -35.62
C GLU A 804 8.14 18.25 -35.51
N TYR A 805 8.72 17.10 -35.13
CA TYR A 805 10.15 16.94 -34.90
C TYR A 805 10.85 16.17 -36.03
N PHE A 806 10.12 15.27 -36.70
CA PHE A 806 10.62 14.44 -37.79
C PHE A 806 9.63 14.46 -38.97
N PRO A 807 9.73 15.44 -39.88
CA PRO A 807 8.80 15.59 -41.01
C PRO A 807 8.77 14.34 -41.89
N GLN A 808 7.61 13.83 -42.30
CA GLN A 808 7.47 12.51 -42.96
C GLN A 808 8.05 11.35 -42.11
N PRO A 809 7.55 11.13 -40.89
CA PRO A 809 8.16 10.25 -39.91
C PRO A 809 8.19 8.76 -40.33
N ASP A 810 7.35 8.34 -41.27
CA ASP A 810 7.33 6.96 -41.80
C ASP A 810 8.40 6.71 -42.88
N LYS A 811 8.91 7.76 -43.52
CA LYS A 811 9.97 7.66 -44.53
C LYS A 811 11.30 7.40 -43.83
N PHE A 812 11.99 6.33 -44.23
CA PHE A 812 13.36 6.06 -43.78
C PHE A 812 14.32 7.02 -44.48
N ASP A 813 14.85 7.99 -43.74
CA ASP A 813 15.69 9.06 -44.29
C ASP A 813 16.95 9.30 -43.43
N PRO A 814 18.07 8.62 -43.73
CA PRO A 814 19.32 8.80 -43.01
C PRO A 814 19.84 10.25 -43.05
N GLU A 815 19.47 11.05 -44.05
CA GLU A 815 19.95 12.44 -44.16
C GLU A 815 19.50 13.31 -42.98
N ARG A 816 18.47 12.93 -42.21
CA ARG A 816 18.11 13.62 -40.96
C ARG A 816 19.27 13.69 -39.96
N PHE A 817 20.11 12.65 -39.98
CA PHE A 817 21.24 12.48 -39.07
C PHE A 817 22.58 12.75 -39.75
N SER A 818 22.58 13.35 -40.95
CA SER A 818 23.81 13.82 -41.58
C SER A 818 24.50 14.90 -40.73
N LEU A 819 25.79 15.13 -40.97
CA LEU A 819 26.55 16.13 -40.23
C LEU A 819 25.94 17.53 -40.37
N GLU A 820 25.35 17.83 -41.53
CA GLU A 820 24.70 19.10 -41.85
C GLU A 820 23.34 19.25 -41.15
N ASN A 821 22.57 18.17 -41.02
CA ASN A 821 21.19 18.21 -40.52
C ASN A 821 21.05 17.85 -39.04
N ARG A 822 22.03 17.18 -38.41
CA ARG A 822 21.93 16.71 -37.02
C ARG A 822 21.63 17.83 -36.02
N ASN A 823 22.11 19.05 -36.28
CA ASN A 823 21.86 20.23 -35.44
C ASN A 823 20.42 20.77 -35.54
N GLN A 824 19.65 20.34 -36.53
CA GLN A 824 18.23 20.70 -36.71
C GLN A 824 17.30 19.83 -35.85
N ILE A 825 17.79 18.71 -35.31
CA ILE A 825 17.01 17.84 -34.44
C ILE A 825 16.77 18.56 -33.12
N VAL A 826 15.49 18.80 -32.80
CA VAL A 826 15.10 19.43 -31.54
C VAL A 826 15.63 18.62 -30.36
N PRO A 827 16.39 19.22 -29.44
CA PRO A 827 16.93 18.50 -28.28
C PRO A 827 15.85 17.74 -27.50
N TYR A 828 16.22 16.61 -26.90
CA TYR A 828 15.32 15.74 -26.11
C TYR A 828 14.19 15.05 -26.90
N THR A 829 14.17 15.15 -28.24
CA THR A 829 13.19 14.43 -29.08
C THR A 829 13.73 13.12 -29.65
N PHE A 830 15.02 13.06 -29.99
CA PHE A 830 15.72 11.81 -30.33
C PHE A 830 16.46 11.24 -29.10
N ILE A 831 15.89 10.20 -28.50
CA ILE A 831 16.31 9.63 -27.21
C ILE A 831 16.35 8.08 -27.18
N PRO A 832 16.89 7.38 -28.20
CA PRO A 832 16.86 5.91 -28.27
C PRO A 832 17.65 5.22 -27.15
N PHE A 833 18.66 5.89 -26.58
CA PHE A 833 19.45 5.42 -25.44
C PHE A 833 19.08 6.11 -24.13
N GLY A 834 17.99 6.88 -24.14
CA GLY A 834 17.60 7.80 -23.10
C GLY A 834 18.55 8.94 -22.82
N ILE A 835 18.23 9.72 -21.78
CA ILE A 835 18.90 10.99 -21.49
C ILE A 835 19.15 11.18 -19.99
N GLY A 836 20.06 12.11 -19.68
CA GLY A 836 20.48 12.42 -18.33
C GLY A 836 21.34 11.33 -17.67
N PRO A 837 21.58 11.42 -16.35
CA PRO A 837 22.53 10.54 -15.65
C PRO A 837 22.19 9.04 -15.71
N ARG A 838 20.92 8.70 -15.92
CA ARG A 838 20.42 7.31 -16.06
C ARG A 838 20.27 6.85 -17.52
N ASN A 839 20.93 7.51 -18.48
CA ASN A 839 21.00 7.05 -19.86
C ASN A 839 21.72 5.68 -19.99
N CYS A 840 21.59 5.04 -21.14
CA CYS A 840 22.24 3.76 -21.42
C CYS A 840 23.76 3.87 -21.22
N ILE A 841 24.33 2.93 -20.47
CA ILE A 841 25.77 2.85 -20.27
C ILE A 841 26.48 2.22 -21.47
N GLY A 842 25.77 1.35 -22.19
CA GLY A 842 26.30 0.53 -23.28
C GLY A 842 26.27 1.18 -24.65
N THR A 843 25.86 2.45 -24.79
CA THR A 843 25.71 3.12 -26.10
C THR A 843 26.93 2.97 -26.99
N ARG A 844 28.13 3.28 -26.46
CA ARG A 844 29.38 3.19 -27.23
C ARG A 844 29.74 1.75 -27.63
N PHE A 845 29.44 0.78 -26.77
CA PHE A 845 29.62 -0.64 -27.10
C PHE A 845 28.66 -1.07 -28.22
N ALA A 846 27.38 -0.70 -28.12
CA ALA A 846 26.37 -1.05 -29.12
C ALA A 846 26.72 -0.48 -30.50
N TYR A 847 27.00 0.82 -30.63
CA TYR A 847 27.39 1.42 -31.92
C TYR A 847 28.64 0.75 -32.48
N ARG A 848 29.62 0.43 -31.65
CA ARG A 848 30.85 -0.21 -32.11
C ARG A 848 30.57 -1.58 -32.71
N VAL A 849 29.85 -2.45 -32.00
CA VAL A 849 29.49 -3.80 -32.47
C VAL A 849 28.64 -3.72 -33.74
N ILE A 850 27.59 -2.88 -33.73
CA ILE A 850 26.65 -2.73 -34.84
C ILE A 850 27.37 -2.18 -36.08
N LYS A 851 28.16 -1.10 -35.95
CA LYS A 851 28.89 -0.51 -37.09
C LYS A 851 29.86 -1.51 -37.71
N ILE A 852 30.69 -2.20 -36.91
CA ILE A 852 31.68 -3.15 -37.43
C ILE A 852 30.96 -4.31 -38.15
N CYS A 853 29.94 -4.90 -37.53
CA CYS A 853 29.21 -6.01 -38.13
C CYS A 853 28.46 -5.59 -39.39
N LEU A 854 27.71 -4.49 -39.36
CA LEU A 854 26.89 -4.03 -40.47
C LEU A 854 27.75 -3.57 -41.67
N ALA A 855 28.87 -2.90 -41.42
CA ALA A 855 29.81 -2.53 -42.48
C ALA A 855 30.33 -3.76 -43.24
N GLN A 856 30.79 -4.78 -42.51
CA GLN A 856 31.29 -6.01 -43.12
C GLN A 856 30.17 -6.81 -43.80
N LEU A 857 28.96 -6.83 -43.21
CA LEU A 857 27.79 -7.51 -43.78
C LEU A 857 27.41 -6.93 -45.14
N ILE A 858 27.31 -5.60 -45.26
CA ILE A 858 26.88 -4.91 -46.49
C ILE A 858 27.95 -4.90 -47.59
N LEU A 859 29.22 -5.00 -47.19
CA LEU A 859 30.29 -5.23 -48.16
C LEU A 859 30.32 -6.68 -48.63
N ARG A 860 30.08 -7.67 -47.76
CA ARG A 860 30.10 -9.08 -48.17
C ARG A 860 28.86 -9.48 -48.96
N TYR A 861 27.70 -8.91 -48.63
CA TYR A 861 26.42 -9.28 -49.22
C TYR A 861 25.61 -8.05 -49.65
N ARG A 862 24.84 -8.22 -50.73
CA ARG A 862 23.70 -7.37 -51.04
C ARG A 862 22.47 -7.99 -50.39
N LEU A 863 21.79 -7.22 -49.54
CA LEU A 863 20.56 -7.66 -48.87
C LEU A 863 19.37 -7.29 -49.76
N GLU A 864 18.46 -8.24 -49.98
CA GLU A 864 17.26 -8.05 -50.80
C GLU A 864 16.01 -8.56 -50.08
N ILE A 865 14.86 -7.97 -50.43
CA ILE A 865 13.57 -8.42 -49.94
C ILE A 865 13.20 -9.77 -50.56
N THR A 866 12.42 -10.56 -49.84
CA THR A 866 11.77 -11.78 -50.33
C THR A 866 10.25 -11.55 -50.40
N PRO A 867 9.47 -12.43 -51.04
CA PRO A 867 8.00 -12.37 -50.97
C PRO A 867 7.43 -12.46 -49.55
N LYS A 868 8.22 -12.94 -48.58
CA LYS A 868 7.84 -13.02 -47.16
C LYS A 868 8.28 -11.79 -46.35
N THR A 869 9.04 -10.87 -46.94
CA THR A 869 9.42 -9.63 -46.27
C THR A 869 8.20 -8.70 -46.18
N PRO A 870 7.80 -8.27 -44.99
CA PRO A 870 6.63 -7.41 -44.85
C PRO A 870 6.92 -6.01 -45.41
N SER A 871 5.92 -5.38 -46.02
CA SER A 871 6.04 -4.00 -46.54
C SER A 871 6.16 -2.95 -45.42
N LYS A 872 5.74 -3.29 -44.20
CA LYS A 872 5.91 -2.51 -42.98
C LYS A 872 6.12 -3.47 -41.81
N LEU A 873 7.07 -3.18 -40.93
CA LEU A 873 7.22 -3.92 -39.68
C LEU A 873 6.02 -3.65 -38.75
N THR A 874 5.39 -4.71 -38.27
CA THR A 874 4.34 -4.68 -37.24
C THR A 874 4.88 -5.25 -35.94
N PHE A 875 4.33 -4.88 -34.79
CA PHE A 875 4.84 -5.33 -33.51
C PHE A 875 3.86 -6.26 -32.79
N LYS A 876 4.39 -7.22 -32.04
CA LYS A 876 3.57 -8.16 -31.29
C LYS A 876 2.82 -7.43 -30.16
N SER A 877 1.51 -7.29 -30.28
CA SER A 877 0.62 -6.84 -29.20
C SER A 877 0.71 -7.78 -27.98
N GLY A 878 0.47 -7.27 -26.77
CA GLY A 878 0.46 -8.10 -25.56
C GLY A 878 1.68 -7.96 -24.66
N ASN A 879 2.74 -7.31 -25.12
CA ASN A 879 4.05 -7.31 -24.47
C ASN A 879 4.60 -5.90 -24.26
N LEU A 880 5.54 -5.76 -23.33
CA LEU A 880 6.18 -4.47 -23.01
C LEU A 880 7.32 -4.11 -23.96
N SER A 881 7.91 -5.10 -24.64
CA SER A 881 9.01 -4.92 -25.61
C SER A 881 8.52 -4.98 -27.05
N LEU A 882 9.17 -4.25 -27.96
CA LEU A 882 8.94 -4.40 -29.39
C LEU A 882 9.48 -5.74 -29.89
N LEU A 883 8.58 -6.71 -30.07
CA LEU A 883 8.90 -7.97 -30.74
C LEU A 883 8.39 -7.92 -32.18
N ILE A 884 9.29 -8.13 -33.12
CA ILE A 884 9.00 -8.15 -34.56
C ILE A 884 8.60 -9.60 -34.94
N PRO A 885 7.64 -9.81 -35.84
CA PRO A 885 7.40 -11.10 -36.44
C PRO A 885 8.61 -11.58 -37.26
N GLU A 886 8.75 -12.89 -37.41
CA GLU A 886 9.80 -13.52 -38.19
C GLU A 886 9.63 -13.20 -39.69
N PHE A 887 10.73 -12.82 -40.36
CA PHE A 887 10.75 -12.62 -41.82
C PHE A 887 12.13 -12.97 -42.38
N ASN A 888 12.17 -13.34 -43.67
CA ASN A 888 13.42 -13.67 -44.34
C ASN A 888 13.88 -12.54 -45.26
N LEU A 889 15.19 -12.34 -45.33
CA LEU A 889 15.86 -11.55 -46.35
C LEU A 889 16.70 -12.46 -47.24
N SER A 890 16.85 -12.11 -48.52
CA SER A 890 17.80 -12.77 -49.41
C SER A 890 19.17 -12.11 -49.32
N ILE A 891 20.22 -12.92 -49.43
CA ILE A 891 21.61 -12.47 -49.44
C ILE A 891 22.29 -12.87 -50.73
N CYS A 892 22.81 -11.89 -51.45
CA CYS A 892 23.61 -12.11 -52.66
C CYS A 892 25.06 -11.74 -52.37
N LYS A 893 26.00 -12.68 -52.51
CA LYS A 893 27.43 -12.40 -52.32
C LYS A 893 27.90 -11.32 -53.31
N ARG A 894 28.57 -10.29 -52.80
CA ARG A 894 29.22 -9.27 -53.65
C ARG A 894 30.58 -9.80 -54.09
N ASN A 895 30.88 -9.73 -55.39
CA ASN A 895 32.22 -9.99 -55.90
C ASN A 895 33.14 -8.82 -55.54
N LEU A 896 33.67 -8.83 -54.33
CA LEU A 896 34.67 -7.85 -53.88
C LEU A 896 35.96 -8.59 -53.52
N ASN A 897 37.02 -8.34 -54.30
CA ASN A 897 38.38 -8.86 -54.09
C ASN A 897 39.09 -8.21 -52.87
N LYS A 898 38.35 -7.89 -51.79
CA LYS A 898 38.84 -6.99 -50.71
C LYS A 898 38.72 -7.55 -49.28
N PHE A 899 38.45 -8.85 -49.12
CA PHE A 899 38.43 -9.51 -47.81
C PHE A 899 39.51 -10.59 -47.71
#